data_AF-A0A428WJD0-F1
#
_entry.id   AF-A0A428WJD0-F1
#
_cell.length_a   1.000
_cell.length_b   1.000
_cell.length_c   1.000
_cell.angle_alpha   90.00
_cell.angle_beta   90.00
_cell.angle_gamma   90.00
#
_symmetry.space_group_name_H-M   'P 1'
#
loop_
_entity.id
_entity.type
_entity.pdbx_description
1 polymer ?
#
loop_
_entity_poly.entity_id
_entity_poly.type
_entity_poly.pdbx_seq_one_letter_code
_entity_poly.pdbx_strand_id
1 'polypeptide(L)'
;MGTNAKTTHTPYAIAPAEPTTETQPAPADDAPELVPVADEPLEVEPGQLPVTPIPLTPDVGHAYGEPVLVGGADLLASTATLVSYESTDGARIVLHARVDEDAEAKLLDALNISPEMVPTQVEQQVTGRLPVDEQHALAEKIIAAAKSVNHHITNGSLDAQTSPPATTAKKIAAAESAIEGLAADLGDAASPVEHAMLDYYVGRLEAVQCAAATGTPIDHVAPFLHEGTALVTVMVPALPPEASSEAAVAVLRDATRIKPTLDTTTGQASWDGARATNVLGKEYAIDLGDGFQAVYRPYSVNDPAKSEYSLRGRLEVIAPAGEGHGPELVRRLGQLNLANRPMTRDEGEYSYLTANVTAQSLGTYAEVAAARVTGEHLEEMVRQEIFYERAHEAVGMTDTQLAGFAKGIQLEAHTRALPAKVQVLRDAVAKATGFADGAALAGSPGYDPAPQRSAGWLTWSRFDVGNSLPKLSGAVVGRSLVHKTSAAGLKAMLTTGVLASTERRTTMGTHQGVGMSEGADKLSGGASSVFLRVRKTSSLGSEPSLVWDQPERLLARADYYGANADTYGAVNPAGNHSVSKATRDPFKIAKFTSASNEVMFADGIDLLGPQGPSRILCGSTAQRDEIRMMLLAKGVTTIAGKPIEKVVTV
;
A
#
# COMPACT_ATOMS: atom_id res chain seq x y z
N MET A 1 7.51 19.46 57.12
CA MET A 1 7.36 20.44 58.23
C MET A 1 7.86 21.79 57.74
N GLY A 2 7.26 22.92 58.15
CA GLY A 2 7.80 24.29 57.98
C GLY A 2 7.96 24.78 56.53
N THR A 3 6.98 25.47 55.90
CA THR A 3 6.55 26.88 56.06
C THR A 3 7.44 27.95 55.38
N ASN A 4 6.81 28.69 54.45
CA ASN A 4 7.08 30.08 54.06
C ASN A 4 8.37 30.41 53.28
N ALA A 5 8.45 31.47 52.45
CA ALA A 5 7.47 32.22 51.64
C ALA A 5 8.22 33.36 50.90
N LYS A 6 7.74 33.82 49.73
CA LYS A 6 7.50 35.26 49.39
C LYS A 6 7.25 35.55 47.90
N THR A 7 6.09 36.19 47.63
CA THR A 7 5.84 37.33 46.69
C THR A 7 6.26 37.25 45.20
N THR A 8 5.50 37.73 44.21
CA THR A 8 4.27 38.57 44.23
C THR A 8 3.55 38.48 42.88
N HIS A 9 2.21 38.59 42.87
CA HIS A 9 1.44 38.97 41.68
C HIS A 9 0.45 40.10 42.05
N THR A 10 0.27 41.04 41.13
CA THR A 10 -0.64 42.19 41.27
C THR A 10 -1.93 41.91 40.49
N PRO A 11 -3.12 42.03 41.10
CA PRO A 11 -4.39 41.83 40.38
C PRO A 11 -4.79 43.07 39.58
N TYR A 12 -5.33 42.85 38.38
CA TYR A 12 -6.17 43.85 37.70
C TYR A 12 -7.64 43.50 37.92
N ALA A 13 -8.45 44.51 38.23
CA ALA A 13 -9.88 44.36 38.47
C ALA A 13 -10.69 44.63 37.20
N ILE A 14 -11.79 43.87 37.03
CA ILE A 14 -12.83 44.14 36.03
C ILE A 14 -14.03 44.74 36.77
N ALA A 15 -14.59 45.82 36.24
CA ALA A 15 -15.82 46.43 36.74
C ALA A 15 -17.03 45.93 35.94
N PRO A 16 -18.20 45.72 36.58
CA PRO A 16 -19.40 45.21 35.90
C PRO A 16 -20.14 46.31 35.13
N ALA A 17 -21.03 45.89 34.22
CA ALA A 17 -21.98 46.75 33.52
C ALA A 17 -23.40 46.16 33.60
N GLU A 18 -24.34 46.99 34.05
CA GLU A 18 -25.80 46.78 34.10
C GLU A 18 -26.47 48.16 33.86
N PRO A 19 -27.81 48.29 33.76
CA PRO A 19 -28.67 47.66 32.75
C PRO A 19 -29.67 48.69 32.15
N THR A 20 -30.51 48.30 31.19
CA THR A 20 -31.86 48.90 31.02
C THR A 20 -32.83 48.02 30.23
N THR A 21 -34.11 48.01 30.64
CA THR A 21 -35.30 47.51 29.92
C THR A 21 -35.78 48.53 28.86
N GLU A 22 -36.86 48.38 28.06
CA GLU A 22 -38.05 47.49 27.98
C GLU A 22 -38.48 47.41 26.47
N THR A 23 -39.56 46.79 25.95
CA THR A 23 -40.86 46.30 26.47
C THR A 23 -41.39 45.09 25.63
N GLN A 24 -42.63 44.65 25.88
CA GLN A 24 -43.40 43.62 25.11
C GLN A 24 -44.40 44.27 24.11
N PRO A 25 -45.17 43.56 23.22
CA PRO A 25 -45.82 42.24 23.40
C PRO A 25 -45.65 41.20 22.26
N ALA A 26 -46.10 39.98 22.52
CA ALA A 26 -46.16 38.86 21.56
C ALA A 26 -47.57 38.66 20.97
N PRO A 27 -47.67 37.93 19.83
CA PRO A 27 -48.79 37.00 19.65
C PRO A 27 -48.43 35.65 19.00
N ALA A 28 -49.16 34.62 19.43
CA ALA A 28 -49.53 33.38 18.73
C ALA A 28 -48.46 32.34 18.32
N ASP A 29 -48.85 31.07 18.42
CA ASP A 29 -48.15 29.91 17.84
C ASP A 29 -48.15 29.95 16.30
N ASP A 30 -46.99 29.66 15.71
CA ASP A 30 -46.90 28.94 14.45
C ASP A 30 -45.70 27.98 14.55
N ALA A 31 -45.84 26.74 14.07
CA ALA A 31 -44.79 25.74 14.19
C ALA A 31 -43.68 26.00 13.16
N PRO A 32 -42.39 26.05 13.54
CA PRO A 32 -41.32 26.24 12.57
C PRO A 32 -41.22 25.02 11.66
N GLU A 33 -41.42 25.23 10.36
CA GLU A 33 -41.09 24.24 9.35
C GLU A 33 -39.60 23.86 9.46
N LEU A 34 -39.29 22.58 9.26
CA LEU A 34 -37.92 22.09 9.22
C LEU A 34 -37.24 22.56 7.93
N VAL A 35 -36.75 23.79 7.94
CA VAL A 35 -35.80 24.28 6.93
C VAL A 35 -34.59 23.34 6.96
N PRO A 36 -34.24 22.68 5.85
CA PRO A 36 -33.07 21.82 5.84
C PRO A 36 -31.84 22.68 6.09
N VAL A 37 -31.08 22.36 7.14
CA VAL A 37 -29.75 22.93 7.35
C VAL A 37 -28.89 22.45 6.19
N ALA A 38 -28.62 23.34 5.25
CA ALA A 38 -27.58 23.10 4.26
C ALA A 38 -26.25 23.17 5.01
N ASP A 39 -25.45 22.11 4.93
CA ASP A 39 -24.06 22.15 5.40
C ASP A 39 -23.30 23.20 4.57
N GLU A 40 -23.09 24.39 5.13
CA GLU A 40 -22.11 25.32 4.57
C GLU A 40 -20.73 24.64 4.66
N PRO A 41 -20.02 24.45 3.53
CA PRO A 41 -18.73 23.77 3.55
C PRO A 41 -17.73 24.64 4.31
N LEU A 42 -17.32 24.17 5.49
CA LEU A 42 -16.31 24.82 6.33
C LEU A 42 -15.09 25.23 5.48
N GLU A 43 -14.70 26.49 5.54
CA GLU A 43 -13.50 26.99 4.85
C GLU A 43 -12.24 26.37 5.50
N VAL A 44 -11.78 25.25 4.93
CA VAL A 44 -10.56 24.56 5.36
C VAL A 44 -9.34 25.40 5.00
N GLU A 45 -8.57 25.80 6.02
CA GLU A 45 -7.34 26.56 5.87
C GLU A 45 -6.38 25.92 4.85
N PRO A 46 -5.74 26.67 3.92
CA PRO A 46 -4.96 26.09 2.83
C PRO A 46 -3.77 25.20 3.24
N GLY A 47 -3.32 25.26 4.50
CA GLY A 47 -2.34 24.34 5.09
C GLY A 47 -2.92 22.98 5.51
N GLN A 48 -4.18 22.95 5.94
CA GLN A 48 -4.92 21.75 6.36
C GLN A 48 -5.37 20.87 5.17
N LEU A 49 -5.33 21.39 3.94
CA LEU A 49 -5.60 20.61 2.73
C LEU A 49 -4.61 19.42 2.60
N PRO A 50 -5.07 18.25 2.13
CA PRO A 50 -4.23 17.06 2.02
C PRO A 50 -3.15 17.24 0.93
N VAL A 51 -1.93 16.79 1.23
CA VAL A 51 -0.80 16.79 0.27
C VAL A 51 -1.03 15.80 -0.87
N THR A 52 -1.61 14.64 -0.53
CA THR A 52 -2.11 13.66 -1.50
C THR A 52 -3.55 13.31 -1.12
N PRO A 53 -4.54 13.50 -2.02
CA PRO A 53 -5.89 13.00 -1.77
C PRO A 53 -5.86 11.46 -1.69
N ILE A 54 -6.75 10.89 -0.88
CA ILE A 54 -6.96 9.44 -0.86
C ILE A 54 -8.01 9.11 -1.93
N PRO A 55 -7.72 8.24 -2.91
CA PRO A 55 -8.72 7.82 -3.89
C PRO A 55 -9.85 7.07 -3.21
N LEU A 56 -11.10 7.32 -3.63
CA LEU A 56 -12.25 6.51 -3.23
C LEU A 56 -12.12 5.08 -3.77
N THR A 57 -11.83 4.99 -5.07
CA THR A 57 -11.67 3.78 -5.88
C THR A 57 -10.28 3.79 -6.53
N PRO A 58 -9.26 3.15 -5.94
CA PRO A 58 -7.94 3.02 -6.58
C PRO A 58 -8.03 2.14 -7.83
N ASP A 59 -7.28 2.48 -8.88
CA ASP A 59 -7.27 1.77 -10.18
C ASP A 59 -7.19 0.23 -10.02
N VAL A 60 -8.26 -0.47 -10.42
CA VAL A 60 -8.34 -1.93 -10.34
C VAL A 60 -7.29 -2.58 -11.24
N GLY A 61 -6.52 -3.50 -10.68
CA GLY A 61 -5.44 -4.20 -11.36
C GLY A 61 -4.14 -3.41 -11.48
N HIS A 62 -4.05 -2.16 -11.00
CA HIS A 62 -2.84 -1.35 -11.17
C HIS A 62 -1.72 -1.81 -10.23
N ALA A 63 -0.89 -2.74 -10.70
CA ALA A 63 -0.04 -3.61 -9.88
C ALA A 63 0.82 -2.93 -8.79
N TYR A 64 1.32 -1.71 -9.03
CA TYR A 64 2.14 -1.00 -8.05
C TYR A 64 1.34 -0.13 -7.06
N GLY A 65 0.07 0.17 -7.35
CA GLY A 65 -0.87 0.90 -6.49
C GLY A 65 -0.74 2.43 -6.49
N GLU A 66 -1.68 3.10 -5.81
CA GLU A 66 -1.67 4.53 -5.57
C GLU A 66 -0.97 4.83 -4.23
N PRO A 67 0.17 5.56 -4.21
CA PRO A 67 0.81 5.97 -2.98
C PRO A 67 0.06 7.14 -2.33
N VAL A 68 -0.07 7.09 -1.01
CA VAL A 68 -0.66 8.16 -0.19
C VAL A 68 0.25 8.48 0.99
N LEU A 69 0.24 9.74 1.42
CA LEU A 69 0.84 10.17 2.69
C LEU A 69 -0.22 10.20 3.79
N VAL A 70 0.06 9.52 4.89
CA VAL A 70 -0.73 9.53 6.12
C VAL A 70 -0.13 10.58 7.05
N GLY A 71 -0.96 11.27 7.84
CA GLY A 71 -0.49 12.26 8.82
C GLY A 71 0.39 11.67 9.92
N GLY A 72 1.03 12.53 10.71
CA GLY A 72 1.93 12.10 11.78
C GLY A 72 3.17 11.32 11.30
N ALA A 73 3.71 10.48 12.19
CA ALA A 73 4.99 9.79 12.02
C ALA A 73 4.95 8.28 12.39
N ASP A 74 3.76 7.69 12.53
CA ASP A 74 3.62 6.29 12.96
C ASP A 74 3.97 5.26 11.86
N LEU A 75 4.01 5.72 10.61
CA LEU A 75 4.47 4.94 9.46
C LEU A 75 5.85 5.41 9.01
N LEU A 76 6.69 4.49 8.56
CA LEU A 76 8.03 4.78 8.07
C LEU A 76 7.98 5.73 6.86
N ALA A 77 8.58 6.91 7.01
CA ALA A 77 8.47 8.04 6.06
C ALA A 77 7.03 8.51 5.76
N SER A 78 6.08 8.16 6.64
CA SER A 78 4.66 8.51 6.60
C SER A 78 3.90 8.04 5.34
N THR A 79 4.40 7.02 4.64
CA THR A 79 3.81 6.50 3.41
C THR A 79 2.96 5.24 3.61
N ALA A 80 1.92 5.13 2.78
CA ALA A 80 1.21 3.89 2.50
C ALA A 80 0.97 3.75 0.99
N THR A 81 0.52 2.59 0.52
CA THR A 81 0.05 2.39 -0.85
C THR A 81 -1.26 1.61 -0.86
N LEU A 82 -2.27 2.15 -1.52
CA LEU A 82 -3.50 1.45 -1.82
C LEU A 82 -3.32 0.65 -3.12
N VAL A 83 -3.45 -0.66 -3.06
CA VAL A 83 -3.46 -1.55 -4.25
C VAL A 83 -4.85 -2.15 -4.36
N SER A 84 -5.49 -1.95 -5.51
CA SER A 84 -6.78 -2.57 -5.85
C SER A 84 -6.52 -3.72 -6.81
N TYR A 85 -6.80 -4.95 -6.38
CA TYR A 85 -6.60 -6.16 -7.18
C TYR A 85 -7.88 -6.57 -7.89
N GLU A 86 -7.74 -7.05 -9.13
CA GLU A 86 -8.81 -7.73 -9.87
C GLU A 86 -9.14 -9.10 -9.22
N SER A 87 -10.42 -9.38 -8.95
CA SER A 87 -10.93 -10.67 -8.46
C SER A 87 -12.29 -10.97 -9.09
N THR A 88 -12.72 -12.23 -9.04
CA THR A 88 -14.07 -12.65 -9.46
C THR A 88 -15.19 -12.05 -8.60
N ASP A 89 -14.86 -11.68 -7.36
CA ASP A 89 -15.79 -11.35 -6.28
C ASP A 89 -15.92 -9.83 -6.09
N GLY A 90 -15.58 -9.05 -7.12
CA GLY A 90 -15.35 -7.61 -7.04
C GLY A 90 -13.90 -7.27 -6.63
N ALA A 91 -13.53 -6.00 -6.76
CA ALA A 91 -12.16 -5.54 -6.48
C ALA A 91 -11.74 -5.84 -5.03
N ARG A 92 -10.50 -6.28 -4.81
CA ARG A 92 -9.95 -6.51 -3.46
C ARG A 92 -8.91 -5.43 -3.14
N ILE A 93 -9.24 -4.50 -2.25
CA ILE A 93 -8.38 -3.35 -1.94
C ILE A 93 -7.55 -3.63 -0.67
N VAL A 94 -6.24 -3.41 -0.76
CA VAL A 94 -5.28 -3.55 0.36
C VAL A 94 -4.44 -2.30 0.52
N LEU A 95 -4.40 -1.76 1.74
CA LEU A 95 -3.44 -0.75 2.16
C LEU A 95 -2.16 -1.45 2.64
N HIS A 96 -1.06 -1.20 1.93
CA HIS A 96 0.28 -1.65 2.29
C HIS A 96 1.05 -0.53 2.96
N ALA A 97 1.55 -0.77 4.16
CA ALA A 97 2.34 0.20 4.92
C ALA A 97 3.50 -0.48 5.68
N ARG A 98 4.33 0.34 6.32
CA ARG A 98 5.30 -0.12 7.32
C ARG A 98 5.24 0.80 8.52
N VAL A 99 4.88 0.25 9.68
CA VAL A 99 4.87 0.96 10.97
C VAL A 99 6.33 1.27 11.34
N ASP A 100 6.59 2.41 11.96
CA ASP A 100 7.92 2.71 12.51
C ASP A 100 8.21 1.87 13.78
N GLU A 101 9.48 1.64 14.12
CA GLU A 101 9.85 0.78 15.26
C GLU A 101 9.48 1.45 16.59
N ASP A 102 9.52 2.79 16.66
CA ASP A 102 9.04 3.59 17.81
C ASP A 102 7.50 3.61 17.94
N ALA A 103 6.76 3.25 16.89
CA ALA A 103 5.30 3.25 16.87
C ALA A 103 4.67 1.88 17.18
N GLU A 104 5.46 0.79 17.21
CA GLU A 104 4.96 -0.56 17.51
C GLU A 104 4.19 -0.63 18.85
N ALA A 105 4.69 0.04 19.90
CA ALA A 105 4.06 0.00 21.21
C ALA A 105 2.61 0.50 21.19
N LYS A 106 2.31 1.52 20.38
CA LYS A 106 0.94 2.04 20.20
C LYS A 106 0.03 1.00 19.57
N LEU A 107 0.53 0.31 18.54
CA LEU A 107 -0.20 -0.72 17.82
C LEU A 107 -0.50 -1.91 18.73
N LEU A 108 0.48 -2.41 19.48
CA LEU A 108 0.28 -3.56 20.36
C LEU A 108 -0.68 -3.26 21.53
N ASP A 109 -0.68 -2.03 22.04
CA ASP A 109 -1.65 -1.54 23.04
C ASP A 109 -3.10 -1.51 22.50
N ALA A 110 -3.29 -1.44 21.18
CA ALA A 110 -4.59 -1.51 20.53
C ALA A 110 -5.14 -2.94 20.34
N LEU A 111 -4.42 -3.99 20.78
CA LEU A 111 -4.76 -5.40 20.48
C LEU A 111 -5.15 -6.23 21.70
N ASN A 112 -6.35 -6.82 21.65
CA ASN A 112 -6.74 -7.95 22.48
C ASN A 112 -6.09 -9.23 21.94
N ILE A 113 -4.87 -9.56 22.40
CA ILE A 113 -4.13 -10.75 21.94
C ILE A 113 -4.77 -12.03 22.52
N SER A 114 -5.23 -12.89 21.61
CA SER A 114 -5.89 -14.15 21.89
C SER A 114 -4.99 -15.37 21.61
N PRO A 115 -5.14 -16.47 22.37
CA PRO A 115 -4.44 -17.73 22.10
C PRO A 115 -5.10 -18.56 20.98
N GLU A 116 -6.37 -18.29 20.60
CA GLU A 116 -7.17 -19.19 19.76
C GLU A 116 -7.93 -18.47 18.65
N MET A 117 -8.17 -19.19 17.54
CA MET A 117 -9.02 -18.74 16.42
C MET A 117 -10.34 -19.52 16.45
N VAL A 118 -11.47 -18.83 16.30
CA VAL A 118 -12.81 -19.44 16.22
C VAL A 118 -13.41 -19.26 14.82
N PRO A 119 -14.20 -20.24 14.32
CA PRO A 119 -14.98 -20.09 13.10
C PRO A 119 -16.20 -19.21 13.36
N THR A 120 -16.24 -18.03 12.75
CA THR A 120 -17.37 -17.10 12.79
C THR A 120 -18.02 -17.02 11.42
N GLN A 121 -19.35 -17.09 11.36
CA GLN A 121 -20.09 -16.85 10.13
C GLN A 121 -20.21 -15.35 9.91
N VAL A 122 -19.75 -14.86 8.76
CA VAL A 122 -19.86 -13.46 8.34
C VAL A 122 -20.66 -13.41 7.05
N GLU A 123 -21.68 -12.55 6.98
CA GLU A 123 -22.36 -12.26 5.71
C GLU A 123 -21.39 -11.52 4.79
N GLN A 124 -21.09 -12.12 3.64
CA GLN A 124 -20.24 -11.53 2.60
C GLN A 124 -20.98 -11.60 1.26
N GLN A 125 -20.82 -10.56 0.43
CA GLN A 125 -21.12 -10.71 -0.98
C GLN A 125 -20.09 -11.66 -1.60
N VAL A 126 -20.59 -12.62 -2.39
CA VAL A 126 -19.79 -13.64 -3.07
C VAL A 126 -20.26 -13.76 -4.52
N THR A 127 -19.31 -13.87 -5.44
CA THR A 127 -19.59 -14.24 -6.84
C THR A 127 -19.37 -15.75 -6.98
N GLY A 128 -20.39 -16.54 -6.63
CA GLY A 128 -20.25 -17.97 -6.37
C GLY A 128 -21.16 -18.85 -7.20
N ARG A 129 -20.92 -20.16 -7.13
CA ARG A 129 -21.94 -21.17 -7.47
C ARG A 129 -23.01 -21.16 -6.39
N LEU A 130 -24.25 -21.50 -6.75
CA LEU A 130 -25.29 -21.77 -5.76
C LEU A 130 -24.98 -23.10 -5.04
N PRO A 131 -25.30 -23.27 -3.74
CA PRO A 131 -25.09 -24.54 -3.03
C PRO A 131 -25.78 -25.73 -3.71
N VAL A 132 -26.91 -25.51 -4.39
CA VAL A 132 -27.63 -26.52 -5.18
C VAL A 132 -26.88 -26.95 -6.46
N ASP A 133 -26.04 -26.10 -7.06
CA ASP A 133 -25.15 -26.50 -8.17
C ASP A 133 -24.14 -27.54 -7.69
N GLU A 134 -23.53 -27.30 -6.52
CA GLU A 134 -22.51 -28.19 -5.95
C GLU A 134 -23.12 -29.49 -5.42
N GLN A 135 -24.28 -29.43 -4.78
CA GLN A 135 -25.03 -30.61 -4.33
C GLN A 135 -25.43 -31.54 -5.49
N HIS A 136 -25.86 -30.97 -6.61
CA HIS A 136 -26.21 -31.74 -7.81
C HIS A 136 -25.00 -32.00 -8.73
N ALA A 137 -23.84 -31.38 -8.46
CA ALA A 137 -22.62 -31.39 -9.28
C ALA A 137 -22.88 -31.08 -10.77
N LEU A 138 -23.71 -30.06 -11.04
CA LEU A 138 -24.21 -29.75 -12.38
C LEU A 138 -23.08 -29.28 -13.30
N ALA A 139 -22.29 -28.29 -12.87
CA ALA A 139 -21.12 -27.82 -13.61
C ALA A 139 -20.19 -28.99 -13.99
N GLU A 140 -19.82 -29.85 -13.03
CA GLU A 140 -18.90 -30.96 -13.23
C GLU A 140 -19.40 -31.93 -14.30
N LYS A 141 -20.68 -32.32 -14.24
CA LYS A 141 -21.29 -33.30 -15.14
C LYS A 141 -21.38 -32.75 -16.58
N ILE A 142 -21.83 -31.51 -16.75
CA ILE A 142 -21.98 -30.87 -18.07
C ILE A 142 -20.60 -30.59 -18.68
N ILE A 143 -19.64 -30.08 -17.89
CA ILE A 143 -18.26 -29.87 -18.33
C ILE A 143 -17.58 -31.21 -18.70
N ALA A 144 -17.83 -32.28 -17.94
CA ALA A 144 -17.30 -33.62 -18.26
C ALA A 144 -17.90 -34.19 -19.55
N ALA A 145 -19.19 -33.92 -19.83
CA ALA A 145 -19.86 -34.29 -21.07
C ALA A 145 -19.31 -33.51 -22.27
N ALA A 146 -19.24 -32.17 -22.19
CA ALA A 146 -18.68 -31.29 -23.22
C ALA A 146 -17.23 -31.67 -23.59
N LYS A 147 -16.38 -31.88 -22.58
CA LYS A 147 -14.99 -32.37 -22.78
C LYS A 147 -14.94 -33.75 -23.45
N SER A 148 -15.93 -34.62 -23.20
CA SER A 148 -16.04 -35.93 -23.85
C SER A 148 -16.43 -35.82 -25.33
N VAL A 149 -17.39 -34.96 -25.65
CA VAL A 149 -17.83 -34.70 -27.04
C VAL A 149 -16.64 -34.15 -27.85
N ASN A 150 -16.01 -33.07 -27.38
CA ASN A 150 -14.85 -32.49 -28.05
C ASN A 150 -13.69 -33.49 -28.22
N HIS A 151 -13.32 -34.23 -27.17
CA HIS A 151 -12.27 -35.26 -27.26
C HIS A 151 -12.57 -36.30 -28.36
N HIS A 152 -13.81 -36.77 -28.47
CA HIS A 152 -14.17 -37.77 -29.47
C HIS A 152 -14.25 -37.22 -30.89
N ILE A 153 -14.67 -35.96 -31.07
CA ILE A 153 -14.64 -35.25 -32.35
C ILE A 153 -13.19 -35.00 -32.80
N THR A 154 -12.33 -34.46 -31.93
CA THR A 154 -10.90 -34.20 -32.24
C THR A 154 -10.15 -35.48 -32.63
N ASN A 155 -10.51 -36.62 -32.03
CA ASN A 155 -9.93 -37.92 -32.36
C ASN A 155 -10.60 -38.64 -33.55
N GLY A 156 -11.52 -38.00 -34.28
CA GLY A 156 -12.20 -38.60 -35.45
C GLY A 156 -13.06 -39.83 -35.11
N SER A 157 -13.65 -39.83 -33.91
CA SER A 157 -14.43 -40.95 -33.34
C SER A 157 -15.87 -40.56 -32.98
N LEU A 158 -16.30 -39.39 -33.42
CA LEU A 158 -17.67 -38.86 -33.36
C LEU A 158 -17.83 -37.83 -34.48
N ASP A 159 -18.85 -38.00 -35.31
CA ASP A 159 -19.21 -37.17 -36.46
C ASP A 159 -20.75 -37.16 -36.67
N ALA A 160 -21.24 -36.45 -37.70
CA ALA A 160 -22.66 -36.37 -38.02
C ALA A 160 -23.31 -37.67 -38.54
N GLN A 161 -22.58 -38.79 -38.62
CA GLN A 161 -23.09 -40.11 -39.02
C GLN A 161 -22.92 -41.20 -37.95
N THR A 162 -22.18 -40.92 -36.88
CA THR A 162 -21.84 -41.89 -35.82
C THR A 162 -22.50 -41.53 -34.50
N SER A 163 -23.09 -42.53 -33.83
CA SER A 163 -23.70 -42.31 -32.51
C SER A 163 -22.63 -42.05 -31.44
N PRO A 164 -22.89 -41.18 -30.45
CA PRO A 164 -21.94 -40.91 -29.36
C PRO A 164 -21.42 -42.20 -28.69
N PRO A 165 -20.09 -42.34 -28.50
CA PRO A 165 -19.51 -43.47 -27.77
C PRO A 165 -20.17 -43.64 -26.39
N ALA A 166 -20.35 -44.89 -25.94
CA ALA A 166 -21.09 -45.19 -24.70
C ALA A 166 -20.56 -44.45 -23.45
N THR A 167 -19.27 -44.12 -23.43
CA THR A 167 -18.62 -43.27 -22.42
C THR A 167 -19.08 -41.81 -22.44
N THR A 168 -19.34 -41.24 -23.62
CA THR A 168 -19.90 -39.89 -23.82
C THR A 168 -21.40 -39.90 -23.59
N ALA A 169 -22.13 -40.87 -24.14
CA ALA A 169 -23.58 -41.02 -23.91
C ALA A 169 -23.91 -41.13 -22.40
N LYS A 170 -23.14 -41.92 -21.65
CA LYS A 170 -23.31 -42.02 -20.18
C LYS A 170 -23.06 -40.70 -19.44
N LYS A 171 -22.19 -39.81 -19.94
CA LYS A 171 -21.96 -38.49 -19.33
C LYS A 171 -23.07 -37.50 -19.65
N ILE A 172 -23.59 -37.53 -20.88
CA ILE A 172 -24.75 -36.73 -21.29
C ILE A 172 -25.95 -37.11 -20.42
N ALA A 173 -26.29 -38.40 -20.33
CA ALA A 173 -27.38 -38.89 -19.48
C ALA A 173 -27.18 -38.60 -17.98
N ALA A 174 -25.92 -38.54 -17.50
CA ALA A 174 -25.62 -38.17 -16.11
C ALA A 174 -25.79 -36.67 -15.84
N ALA A 175 -25.59 -35.81 -16.84
CA ALA A 175 -25.86 -34.37 -16.76
C ALA A 175 -27.37 -34.08 -16.88
N GLU A 176 -28.04 -34.76 -17.80
CA GLU A 176 -29.49 -34.76 -18.01
C GLU A 176 -30.23 -35.14 -16.72
N SER A 177 -29.91 -36.29 -16.13
CA SER A 177 -30.47 -36.72 -14.84
C SER A 177 -30.15 -35.79 -13.66
N ALA A 178 -29.11 -34.95 -13.75
CA ALA A 178 -28.81 -33.94 -12.72
C ALA A 178 -29.66 -32.68 -12.87
N ILE A 179 -29.93 -32.26 -14.12
CA ILE A 179 -30.84 -31.17 -14.45
C ILE A 179 -32.29 -31.56 -14.12
N GLU A 180 -32.71 -32.78 -14.46
CA GLU A 180 -34.01 -33.34 -14.07
C GLU A 180 -34.17 -33.37 -12.54
N GLY A 181 -33.13 -33.81 -11.81
CA GLY A 181 -33.12 -33.82 -10.35
C GLY A 181 -33.24 -32.42 -9.75
N LEU A 182 -32.47 -31.44 -10.25
CA LEU A 182 -32.58 -30.06 -9.80
C LEU A 182 -33.98 -29.48 -10.09
N ALA A 183 -34.51 -29.68 -11.29
CA ALA A 183 -35.83 -29.19 -11.66
C ALA A 183 -36.95 -29.76 -10.77
N ALA A 184 -36.81 -31.02 -10.33
CA ALA A 184 -37.74 -31.65 -9.40
C ALA A 184 -37.62 -31.11 -7.96
N ASP A 185 -36.39 -30.83 -7.49
CA ASP A 185 -36.14 -30.35 -6.13
C ASP A 185 -36.41 -28.83 -5.96
N LEU A 186 -36.32 -28.03 -7.03
CA LEU A 186 -36.61 -26.59 -7.03
C LEU A 186 -38.11 -26.26 -6.99
N GLY A 187 -38.92 -26.89 -7.84
CA GLY A 187 -40.37 -26.70 -7.92
C GLY A 187 -40.85 -25.25 -8.14
N ASP A 188 -42.15 -24.99 -7.89
CA ASP A 188 -42.79 -23.68 -8.09
C ASP A 188 -42.32 -22.58 -7.13
N ALA A 189 -41.42 -22.89 -6.18
CA ALA A 189 -41.02 -22.01 -5.07
C ALA A 189 -39.57 -21.48 -5.18
N ALA A 190 -38.80 -21.91 -6.18
CA ALA A 190 -37.40 -21.53 -6.34
C ALA A 190 -37.21 -20.05 -6.67
N SER A 191 -36.06 -19.50 -6.27
CA SER A 191 -35.70 -18.11 -6.51
C SER A 191 -35.48 -17.81 -8.00
N PRO A 192 -35.53 -16.52 -8.42
CA PRO A 192 -35.19 -16.13 -9.79
C PRO A 192 -33.76 -16.51 -10.21
N VAL A 193 -32.83 -16.62 -9.25
CA VAL A 193 -31.43 -16.97 -9.50
C VAL A 193 -31.27 -18.48 -9.73
N GLU A 194 -32.00 -19.31 -8.99
CA GLU A 194 -32.03 -20.76 -9.20
C GLU A 194 -32.70 -21.14 -10.53
N HIS A 195 -33.75 -20.40 -10.93
CA HIS A 195 -34.32 -20.52 -12.28
C HIS A 195 -33.30 -20.14 -13.36
N ALA A 196 -32.62 -19.00 -13.24
CA ALA A 196 -31.59 -18.58 -14.20
C ALA A 196 -30.40 -19.58 -14.29
N MET A 197 -30.04 -20.22 -13.17
CA MET A 197 -29.06 -21.31 -13.14
C MET A 197 -29.56 -22.56 -13.88
N LEU A 198 -30.82 -22.95 -13.66
CA LEU A 198 -31.43 -24.09 -14.34
C LEU A 198 -31.49 -23.85 -15.86
N ASP A 199 -32.00 -22.69 -16.29
CA ASP A 199 -32.06 -22.28 -17.70
C ASP A 199 -30.68 -22.27 -18.36
N TYR A 200 -29.66 -21.75 -17.64
CA TYR A 200 -28.27 -21.78 -18.11
C TYR A 200 -27.80 -23.22 -18.35
N TYR A 201 -27.99 -24.11 -17.38
CA TYR A 201 -27.52 -25.49 -17.49
C TYR A 201 -28.32 -26.34 -18.50
N VAL A 202 -29.63 -26.10 -18.65
CA VAL A 202 -30.45 -26.66 -19.72
C VAL A 202 -29.88 -26.26 -21.08
N GLY A 203 -29.70 -24.96 -21.36
CA GLY A 203 -29.15 -24.50 -22.63
C GLY A 203 -27.71 -24.99 -22.90
N ARG A 204 -26.90 -25.20 -21.85
CA ARG A 204 -25.58 -25.85 -21.99
C ARG A 204 -25.69 -27.35 -22.29
N LEU A 205 -26.64 -28.08 -21.71
CA LEU A 205 -26.87 -29.49 -22.05
C LEU A 205 -27.39 -29.64 -23.48
N GLU A 206 -28.36 -28.82 -23.89
CA GLU A 206 -28.88 -28.80 -25.27
C GLU A 206 -27.76 -28.55 -26.29
N ALA A 207 -26.85 -27.61 -26.00
CA ALA A 207 -25.68 -27.36 -26.84
C ALA A 207 -24.73 -28.57 -26.90
N VAL A 208 -24.52 -29.30 -25.79
CA VAL A 208 -23.71 -30.53 -25.75
C VAL A 208 -24.39 -31.68 -26.51
N GLN A 209 -25.71 -31.84 -26.38
CA GLN A 209 -26.49 -32.83 -27.12
C GLN A 209 -26.49 -32.54 -28.62
N CYS A 210 -26.65 -31.26 -29.01
CA CYS A 210 -26.56 -30.81 -30.39
C CYS A 210 -25.16 -31.10 -30.98
N ALA A 211 -24.09 -30.67 -30.31
CA ALA A 211 -22.70 -30.96 -30.70
C ALA A 211 -22.41 -32.46 -30.84
N ALA A 212 -23.00 -33.29 -29.96
CA ALA A 212 -22.88 -34.75 -30.02
C ALA A 212 -23.65 -35.40 -31.16
N ALA A 213 -24.68 -34.73 -31.72
CA ALA A 213 -25.48 -35.20 -32.85
C ALA A 213 -24.99 -34.66 -34.21
N THR A 214 -24.40 -33.47 -34.24
CA THR A 214 -23.84 -32.84 -35.44
C THR A 214 -22.36 -33.15 -35.67
N GLY A 215 -21.65 -33.65 -34.66
CA GLY A 215 -20.19 -33.83 -34.71
C GLY A 215 -19.40 -32.52 -34.74
N THR A 216 -20.01 -31.37 -34.38
CA THR A 216 -19.34 -30.07 -34.34
C THR A 216 -18.79 -29.78 -32.94
N PRO A 217 -17.55 -29.28 -32.79
CA PRO A 217 -17.02 -28.91 -31.47
C PRO A 217 -17.89 -27.88 -30.74
N ILE A 218 -17.92 -27.97 -29.41
CA ILE A 218 -18.56 -27.00 -28.51
C ILE A 218 -17.52 -26.14 -27.78
N ASP A 219 -17.86 -24.87 -27.52
CA ASP A 219 -17.07 -23.97 -26.70
C ASP A 219 -16.89 -24.46 -25.25
N HIS A 220 -16.00 -23.81 -24.50
CA HIS A 220 -15.78 -24.11 -23.10
C HIS A 220 -17.02 -23.76 -22.25
N VAL A 221 -17.66 -24.78 -21.67
CA VAL A 221 -18.68 -24.60 -20.65
C VAL A 221 -18.01 -24.18 -19.34
N ALA A 222 -18.45 -23.07 -18.77
CA ALA A 222 -18.12 -22.62 -17.42
C ALA A 222 -19.25 -22.98 -16.44
N PRO A 223 -19.00 -22.96 -15.11
CA PRO A 223 -20.08 -22.95 -14.13
C PRO A 223 -20.99 -21.73 -14.30
N PHE A 224 -22.24 -21.85 -13.84
CA PHE A 224 -23.07 -20.68 -13.54
C PHE A 224 -22.55 -20.01 -12.27
N LEU A 225 -22.42 -18.68 -12.30
CA LEU A 225 -22.04 -17.87 -11.16
C LEU A 225 -23.11 -16.81 -10.93
N HIS A 226 -23.38 -16.51 -9.67
CA HIS A 226 -24.29 -15.45 -9.25
C HIS A 226 -23.61 -14.55 -8.22
N GLU A 227 -24.01 -13.28 -8.20
CA GLU A 227 -23.77 -12.38 -7.07
C GLU A 227 -24.85 -12.62 -6.02
N GLY A 228 -24.44 -12.86 -4.78
CA GLY A 228 -25.35 -13.09 -3.66
C GLY A 228 -24.68 -12.88 -2.30
N THR A 229 -25.47 -12.75 -1.24
CA THR A 229 -24.94 -12.70 0.13
C THR A 229 -24.93 -14.10 0.73
N ALA A 230 -23.77 -14.56 1.18
CA ALA A 230 -23.60 -15.87 1.82
C ALA A 230 -22.96 -15.73 3.20
N LEU A 231 -23.32 -16.64 4.12
CA LEU A 231 -22.63 -16.80 5.39
C LEU A 231 -21.31 -17.56 5.14
N VAL A 232 -20.21 -16.84 5.07
CA VAL A 232 -18.86 -17.38 4.90
C VAL A 232 -18.24 -17.64 6.27
N THR A 233 -17.74 -18.85 6.50
CA THR A 233 -17.05 -19.21 7.75
C THR A 233 -15.62 -18.66 7.72
N VAL A 234 -15.43 -17.50 8.35
CA VAL A 234 -14.12 -16.87 8.51
C VAL A 234 -13.53 -17.27 9.86
N MET A 235 -12.29 -17.73 9.88
CA MET A 235 -11.56 -17.90 11.14
C MET A 235 -11.14 -16.53 11.66
N VAL A 236 -11.70 -16.10 12.80
CA VAL A 236 -11.36 -14.85 13.47
C VAL A 236 -10.71 -15.13 14.84
N PRO A 237 -9.88 -14.23 15.38
CA PRO A 237 -9.37 -14.33 16.75
C PRO A 237 -10.51 -14.39 17.77
N ALA A 238 -10.47 -15.34 18.70
CA ALA A 238 -11.48 -15.46 19.75
C ALA A 238 -11.31 -14.35 20.79
N LEU A 239 -12.38 -13.65 21.19
CA LEU A 239 -12.29 -12.59 22.20
C LEU A 239 -11.78 -13.16 23.55
N PRO A 240 -10.64 -12.69 24.10
CA PRO A 240 -10.12 -13.17 25.37
C PRO A 240 -11.10 -12.97 26.56
N PRO A 241 -11.08 -13.82 27.60
CA PRO A 241 -11.92 -13.66 28.79
C PRO A 241 -11.66 -12.37 29.59
N GLU A 242 -10.47 -11.78 29.45
CA GLU A 242 -10.04 -10.53 30.10
C GLU A 242 -9.99 -9.35 29.11
N ALA A 243 -10.60 -9.49 27.92
CA ALA A 243 -10.56 -8.49 26.87
C ALA A 243 -11.24 -7.17 27.24
N SER A 244 -10.67 -6.04 26.81
CA SER A 244 -11.45 -4.81 26.72
C SER A 244 -12.47 -4.93 25.58
N SER A 245 -13.62 -4.26 25.69
CA SER A 245 -14.66 -4.28 24.64
C SER A 245 -14.31 -3.46 23.38
N GLU A 246 -13.08 -2.93 23.30
CA GLU A 246 -12.71 -1.85 22.36
C GLU A 246 -11.42 -2.10 21.58
N ALA A 247 -10.48 -2.89 22.12
CA ALA A 247 -9.24 -3.25 21.41
C ALA A 247 -9.49 -4.34 20.36
N ALA A 248 -8.85 -4.22 19.20
CA ALA A 248 -9.03 -5.13 18.08
C ALA A 248 -8.51 -6.55 18.43
N VAL A 249 -9.28 -7.59 18.13
CA VAL A 249 -8.91 -8.96 18.54
C VAL A 249 -7.85 -9.52 17.60
N ALA A 250 -6.77 -10.09 18.14
CA ALA A 250 -5.61 -10.49 17.37
C ALA A 250 -5.08 -11.87 17.76
N VAL A 251 -4.60 -12.67 16.79
CA VAL A 251 -3.87 -13.93 17.04
C VAL A 251 -2.47 -13.85 16.45
N LEU A 252 -1.48 -14.27 17.25
CA LEU A 252 -0.10 -14.45 16.79
C LEU A 252 0.06 -15.79 16.05
N ARG A 253 0.34 -15.74 14.75
CA ARG A 253 0.55 -16.92 13.88
C ARG A 253 1.87 -16.87 13.13
N ASP A 254 2.20 -17.95 12.41
CA ASP A 254 3.30 -17.95 11.44
C ASP A 254 3.06 -16.93 10.33
N ALA A 255 4.13 -16.27 9.88
CA ALA A 255 4.03 -15.26 8.85
C ALA A 255 3.49 -15.83 7.52
N THR A 256 2.71 -15.02 6.85
CA THR A 256 2.18 -15.25 5.51
C THR A 256 2.50 -14.04 4.64
N ARG A 257 2.23 -14.13 3.33
CA ARG A 257 2.23 -12.99 2.40
C ARG A 257 0.98 -13.10 1.52
N ILE A 258 0.37 -11.99 1.10
CA ILE A 258 -0.62 -12.08 0.01
C ILE A 258 0.02 -12.71 -1.24
N LYS A 259 -0.79 -13.40 -2.05
CA LYS A 259 -0.32 -14.13 -3.24
C LYS A 259 -1.07 -13.68 -4.52
N PRO A 260 -0.99 -12.38 -4.90
CA PRO A 260 -1.50 -11.92 -6.18
C PRO A 260 -0.75 -12.55 -7.36
N THR A 261 -1.29 -12.42 -8.57
CA THR A 261 -0.65 -12.80 -9.83
C THR A 261 -0.58 -11.61 -10.78
N LEU A 262 0.45 -11.57 -11.64
CA LEU A 262 0.70 -10.48 -12.59
C LEU A 262 0.60 -11.00 -14.03
N ASP A 263 -0.29 -10.42 -14.85
CA ASP A 263 -0.21 -10.64 -16.30
C ASP A 263 1.00 -9.88 -16.86
N THR A 264 1.98 -10.64 -17.37
CA THR A 264 3.19 -10.10 -18.00
C THR A 264 2.94 -9.37 -19.33
N THR A 265 1.72 -9.45 -19.86
CA THR A 265 1.27 -8.85 -21.13
C THR A 265 0.68 -7.46 -20.92
N THR A 266 -0.32 -7.33 -20.04
CA THR A 266 -0.98 -6.05 -19.72
C THR A 266 -0.30 -5.30 -18.58
N GLY A 267 0.33 -6.01 -17.64
CA GLY A 267 0.85 -5.47 -16.39
C GLY A 267 -0.18 -5.38 -15.26
N GLN A 268 -1.36 -5.98 -15.43
CA GLN A 268 -2.42 -6.00 -14.41
C GLN A 268 -2.18 -7.06 -13.33
N ALA A 269 -2.52 -6.73 -12.08
CA ALA A 269 -2.42 -7.62 -10.93
C ALA A 269 -3.79 -8.07 -10.40
N SER A 270 -3.99 -9.38 -10.32
CA SER A 270 -5.21 -10.02 -9.78
C SER A 270 -4.92 -10.73 -8.47
N TRP A 271 -5.93 -10.88 -7.61
CA TRP A 271 -5.82 -11.57 -6.33
C TRP A 271 -7.17 -12.16 -5.90
N ASP A 272 -7.15 -13.44 -5.54
CA ASP A 272 -8.28 -14.28 -5.12
C ASP A 272 -8.47 -14.33 -3.58
N GLY A 273 -7.68 -13.56 -2.83
CA GLY A 273 -7.59 -13.67 -1.37
C GLY A 273 -6.53 -14.66 -0.87
N ALA A 274 -5.91 -15.47 -1.74
CA ALA A 274 -4.95 -16.50 -1.32
C ALA A 274 -3.67 -15.90 -0.71
N ARG A 275 -3.09 -16.63 0.25
CA ARG A 275 -1.87 -16.22 0.95
C ARG A 275 -0.80 -17.32 0.85
N ALA A 276 0.44 -16.92 0.63
CA ALA A 276 1.59 -17.80 0.66
C ALA A 276 2.00 -18.08 2.12
N THR A 277 2.18 -19.36 2.44
CA THR A 277 2.65 -19.86 3.74
C THR A 277 4.16 -20.14 3.72
N ASN A 278 4.72 -20.62 4.84
CA ASN A 278 6.16 -20.89 5.03
C ASN A 278 7.07 -19.66 4.92
N VAL A 279 6.59 -18.49 5.37
CA VAL A 279 7.38 -17.26 5.45
C VAL A 279 8.09 -17.21 6.80
N LEU A 280 9.39 -16.89 6.84
CA LEU A 280 10.16 -16.93 8.10
C LEU A 280 9.84 -15.72 8.98
N GLY A 281 8.91 -15.90 9.91
CA GLY A 281 8.55 -14.91 10.93
C GLY A 281 7.24 -15.22 11.63
N LYS A 282 6.78 -14.28 12.45
CA LYS A 282 5.45 -14.25 13.06
C LYS A 282 4.69 -13.00 12.64
N GLU A 283 3.36 -13.13 12.58
CA GLU A 283 2.44 -12.01 12.32
C GLU A 283 1.24 -12.07 13.26
N TYR A 284 0.73 -10.90 13.64
CA TYR A 284 -0.60 -10.77 14.22
C TYR A 284 -1.62 -10.74 13.07
N ALA A 285 -2.56 -11.67 13.09
CA ALA A 285 -3.79 -11.60 12.30
C ALA A 285 -4.86 -10.92 13.17
N ILE A 286 -5.38 -9.79 12.71
CA ILE A 286 -6.21 -8.87 13.48
C ILE A 286 -7.56 -8.74 12.79
N ASP A 287 -8.65 -8.92 13.54
CA ASP A 287 -10.00 -8.58 13.11
C ASP A 287 -10.29 -7.11 13.44
N LEU A 288 -10.76 -6.36 12.44
CA LEU A 288 -11.10 -4.94 12.56
C LEU A 288 -12.62 -4.68 12.51
N GLY A 289 -13.44 -5.73 12.44
CA GLY A 289 -14.89 -5.65 12.25
C GLY A 289 -15.29 -5.32 10.82
N ASP A 290 -16.59 -5.48 10.52
CA ASP A 290 -17.20 -5.14 9.22
C ASP A 290 -16.55 -5.82 8.00
N GLY A 291 -15.92 -6.98 8.20
CA GLY A 291 -15.16 -7.70 7.19
C GLY A 291 -13.75 -7.16 6.91
N PHE A 292 -13.34 -6.06 7.56
CA PHE A 292 -11.97 -5.56 7.49
C PHE A 292 -11.02 -6.41 8.34
N GLN A 293 -9.81 -6.62 7.85
CA GLN A 293 -8.75 -7.37 8.54
C GLN A 293 -7.43 -6.61 8.48
N ALA A 294 -6.55 -6.84 9.44
CA ALA A 294 -5.15 -6.42 9.35
C ALA A 294 -4.18 -7.57 9.61
N VAL A 295 -3.00 -7.46 9.00
CA VAL A 295 -1.87 -8.36 9.25
C VAL A 295 -0.63 -7.53 9.55
N TYR A 296 -0.18 -7.57 10.80
CA TYR A 296 0.99 -6.83 11.27
C TYR A 296 2.15 -7.78 11.60
N ARG A 297 3.37 -7.43 11.18
CA ARG A 297 4.58 -8.22 11.39
C ARG A 297 5.51 -7.51 12.36
N PRO A 298 5.40 -7.78 13.68
CA PRO A 298 6.05 -6.98 14.71
C PRO A 298 7.57 -7.04 14.65
N TYR A 299 8.20 -5.93 15.02
CA TYR A 299 9.62 -5.79 15.31
C TYR A 299 10.05 -6.63 16.51
N SER A 300 9.30 -6.61 17.62
CA SER A 300 9.65 -7.28 18.88
C SER A 300 9.68 -8.81 18.81
N VAL A 301 8.71 -9.44 18.14
CA VAL A 301 8.62 -10.91 18.05
C VAL A 301 9.53 -11.49 16.96
N ASN A 302 9.83 -10.72 15.91
CA ASN A 302 10.65 -11.16 14.78
C ASN A 302 12.14 -10.90 15.02
N ASP A 303 12.80 -11.92 15.59
CA ASP A 303 14.25 -11.97 15.79
C ASP A 303 15.01 -11.68 14.48
N PRO A 304 15.80 -10.58 14.40
CA PRO A 304 16.46 -10.16 13.18
C PRO A 304 17.59 -11.11 12.72
N ALA A 305 18.02 -12.06 13.55
CA ALA A 305 18.99 -13.10 13.16
C ALA A 305 18.31 -14.38 12.61
N LYS A 306 16.97 -14.50 12.68
CA LYS A 306 16.22 -15.73 12.34
C LYS A 306 14.98 -15.53 11.43
N SER A 307 14.51 -14.29 11.24
CA SER A 307 13.32 -13.96 10.46
C SER A 307 13.65 -13.15 9.19
N GLU A 308 12.71 -13.03 8.25
CA GLU A 308 12.84 -12.14 7.09
C GLU A 308 12.84 -10.67 7.57
N TYR A 309 14.02 -10.08 7.75
CA TYR A 309 14.19 -8.71 8.23
C TYR A 309 13.40 -7.68 7.42
N SER A 310 13.23 -7.91 6.11
CA SER A 310 12.42 -7.07 5.21
C SER A 310 10.91 -7.02 5.53
N LEU A 311 10.42 -7.92 6.39
CA LEU A 311 9.04 -7.92 6.89
C LEU A 311 8.84 -7.21 8.23
N ARG A 312 9.90 -6.96 9.03
CA ARG A 312 9.76 -6.30 10.36
C ARG A 312 9.08 -4.93 10.20
N GLY A 313 7.95 -4.74 10.87
CA GLY A 313 7.09 -3.56 10.81
C GLY A 313 6.06 -3.52 9.68
N ARG A 314 6.03 -4.47 8.73
CA ARG A 314 5.09 -4.40 7.60
C ARG A 314 3.65 -4.66 8.04
N LEU A 315 2.75 -3.78 7.61
CA LEU A 315 1.32 -3.79 7.89
C LEU A 315 0.55 -3.92 6.56
N GLU A 316 -0.38 -4.86 6.52
CA GLU A 316 -1.46 -4.91 5.54
C GLU A 316 -2.77 -4.57 6.26
N VAL A 317 -3.57 -3.66 5.70
CA VAL A 317 -5.00 -3.52 6.06
C VAL A 317 -5.80 -3.90 4.82
N ILE A 318 -6.76 -4.80 4.98
CA ILE A 318 -7.47 -5.51 3.92
C ILE A 318 -8.95 -5.17 4.05
N ALA A 319 -9.55 -4.69 2.97
CA ALA A 319 -10.98 -4.44 2.91
C ALA A 319 -11.77 -5.75 2.61
N PRO A 320 -13.08 -5.79 2.90
CA PRO A 320 -13.97 -6.73 2.21
C PRO A 320 -13.88 -6.55 0.68
N ALA A 321 -14.37 -7.53 -0.07
CA ALA A 321 -14.42 -7.43 -1.52
C ALA A 321 -15.46 -6.37 -1.93
N GLY A 322 -15.06 -5.44 -2.81
CA GLY A 322 -15.83 -4.25 -3.15
C GLY A 322 -14.95 -3.05 -3.49
N GLU A 323 -15.55 -2.08 -4.19
CA GLU A 323 -14.93 -0.78 -4.45
C GLU A 323 -15.31 0.26 -3.38
N GLY A 324 -14.59 1.38 -3.35
CA GLY A 324 -14.90 2.53 -2.48
C GLY A 324 -14.21 2.54 -1.11
N HIS A 325 -13.49 1.47 -0.75
CA HIS A 325 -12.88 1.32 0.58
C HIS A 325 -11.58 2.14 0.81
N GLY A 326 -11.11 2.94 -0.14
CA GLY A 326 -9.81 3.64 -0.03
C GLY A 326 -9.65 4.56 1.19
N PRO A 327 -10.57 5.51 1.45
CA PRO A 327 -10.52 6.38 2.64
C PRO A 327 -10.74 5.59 3.94
N GLU A 328 -11.60 4.56 3.89
CA GLU A 328 -11.93 3.71 5.02
C GLU A 328 -10.74 2.88 5.50
N LEU A 329 -9.94 2.34 4.57
CA LEU A 329 -8.69 1.65 4.89
C LEU A 329 -7.70 2.54 5.65
N VAL A 330 -7.60 3.83 5.30
CA VAL A 330 -6.78 4.79 6.04
C VAL A 330 -7.42 5.10 7.41
N ARG A 331 -8.76 5.23 7.51
CA ARG A 331 -9.46 5.43 8.78
C ARG A 331 -9.25 4.26 9.76
N ARG A 332 -9.26 3.01 9.27
CA ARG A 332 -9.06 1.76 10.03
C ARG A 332 -7.69 1.66 10.72
N LEU A 333 -6.66 2.35 10.22
CA LEU A 333 -5.39 2.53 10.96
C LEU A 333 -5.62 3.10 12.38
N GLY A 334 -6.72 3.84 12.57
CA GLY A 334 -7.11 4.42 13.84
C GLY A 334 -7.60 3.41 14.88
N GLN A 335 -8.03 2.21 14.48
CA GLN A 335 -8.33 1.10 15.39
C GLN A 335 -7.04 0.38 15.85
N LEU A 336 -5.90 0.67 15.20
CA LEU A 336 -4.57 0.18 15.55
C LEU A 336 -3.74 1.24 16.29
N ASN A 337 -4.39 2.27 16.86
CA ASN A 337 -3.74 3.43 17.49
C ASN A 337 -2.68 4.17 16.65
N LEU A 338 -2.69 3.99 15.33
CA LEU A 338 -1.87 4.74 14.38
C LEU A 338 -2.62 5.99 13.90
N ALA A 339 -1.86 6.95 13.37
CA ALA A 339 -2.40 8.05 12.56
C ALA A 339 -3.23 7.52 11.37
N ASN A 340 -4.40 8.13 11.13
CA ASN A 340 -5.46 7.55 10.33
C ASN A 340 -6.22 8.56 9.44
N ARG A 341 -5.52 9.64 9.05
CA ARG A 341 -5.99 10.69 8.15
C ARG A 341 -4.91 11.01 7.12
N PRO A 342 -5.22 11.60 5.95
CA PRO A 342 -4.19 12.05 5.02
C PRO A 342 -3.29 13.13 5.65
N MET A 343 -2.07 13.23 5.14
CA MET A 343 -1.08 14.23 5.55
C MET A 343 -1.47 15.64 5.09
N THR A 344 -1.41 16.63 5.98
CA THR A 344 -1.60 18.06 5.66
C THR A 344 -0.31 18.69 5.11
N ARG A 345 -0.39 19.87 4.48
CA ARG A 345 0.81 20.52 3.90
C ARG A 345 1.87 20.85 4.94
N ASP A 346 1.44 21.25 6.13
CA ASP A 346 2.33 21.60 7.24
C ASP A 346 3.06 20.34 7.78
N GLU A 347 2.41 19.17 7.74
CA GLU A 347 3.04 17.88 8.09
C GLU A 347 4.04 17.44 7.01
N GLY A 348 3.80 17.85 5.76
CA GLY A 348 4.73 17.66 4.65
C GLY A 348 6.10 18.27 4.92
N GLU A 349 6.17 19.50 5.46
CA GLU A 349 7.45 20.13 5.77
C GLU A 349 8.18 19.42 6.93
N TYR A 350 7.47 18.99 7.98
CA TYR A 350 8.07 18.21 9.07
C TYR A 350 8.60 16.84 8.60
N SER A 351 7.86 16.19 7.70
CA SER A 351 8.23 14.92 7.07
C SER A 351 9.43 15.07 6.14
N TYR A 352 9.45 16.14 5.34
CA TYR A 352 10.58 16.53 4.49
C TYR A 352 11.87 16.79 5.28
N LEU A 353 11.78 17.56 6.36
CA LEU A 353 12.91 17.81 7.26
C LEU A 353 13.38 16.50 7.92
N THR A 354 12.46 15.65 8.38
CA THR A 354 12.77 14.33 8.95
C THR A 354 13.48 13.42 7.95
N ALA A 355 13.01 13.36 6.70
CA ALA A 355 13.64 12.61 5.63
C ALA A 355 15.06 13.13 5.33
N ASN A 356 15.25 14.46 5.29
CA ASN A 356 16.56 15.07 5.08
C ASN A 356 17.54 14.85 6.25
N VAL A 357 17.06 14.88 7.50
CA VAL A 357 17.86 14.53 8.69
C VAL A 357 18.43 13.12 8.59
N THR A 358 17.65 12.16 8.08
CA THR A 358 18.12 10.78 7.84
C THR A 358 19.01 10.67 6.61
N ALA A 359 18.67 11.34 5.50
CA ALA A 359 19.40 11.30 4.23
C ALA A 359 20.80 11.93 4.31
N GLN A 360 20.95 12.98 5.12
CA GLN A 360 22.20 13.71 5.35
C GLN A 360 22.90 13.30 6.66
N SER A 361 22.34 12.35 7.42
CA SER A 361 22.83 11.88 8.74
C SER A 361 22.94 12.97 9.82
N LEU A 362 22.09 14.01 9.74
CA LEU A 362 22.11 15.16 10.65
C LEU A 362 21.64 14.83 12.08
N GLY A 363 21.01 13.68 12.30
CA GLY A 363 20.62 13.22 13.66
C GLY A 363 21.80 13.00 14.61
N THR A 364 23.04 13.03 14.11
CA THR A 364 24.27 12.99 14.91
C THR A 364 24.67 14.35 15.48
N TYR A 365 24.03 15.45 15.06
CA TYR A 365 24.29 16.81 15.53
C TYR A 365 23.44 17.10 16.77
N ALA A 366 24.07 17.60 17.84
CA ALA A 366 23.42 17.76 19.14
C ALA A 366 22.24 18.75 19.09
N GLU A 367 22.31 19.78 18.25
CA GLU A 367 21.20 20.71 18.00
C GLU A 367 19.98 20.03 17.34
N VAL A 368 20.19 19.11 16.39
CA VAL A 368 19.10 18.42 15.69
C VAL A 368 18.45 17.37 16.59
N ALA A 369 19.25 16.69 17.43
CA ALA A 369 18.72 15.80 18.47
C ALA A 369 17.90 16.58 19.51
N ALA A 370 18.43 17.70 20.03
CA ALA A 370 17.72 18.55 20.98
C ALA A 370 16.45 19.18 20.39
N ALA A 371 16.44 19.52 19.10
CA ALA A 371 15.27 20.06 18.41
C ALA A 371 14.10 19.05 18.33
N ARG A 372 14.40 17.75 18.15
CA ARG A 372 13.37 16.70 18.17
C ARG A 372 12.71 16.58 19.54
N VAL A 373 13.51 16.46 20.60
CA VAL A 373 13.02 16.41 21.99
C VAL A 373 12.25 17.70 22.37
N THR A 374 12.69 18.86 21.88
CA THR A 374 11.94 20.12 22.04
C THR A 374 10.60 20.07 21.33
N GLY A 375 10.55 19.52 20.10
CA GLY A 375 9.31 19.35 19.33
C GLY A 375 8.32 18.37 19.96
N GLU A 376 8.80 17.30 20.58
CA GLU A 376 7.99 16.37 21.40
C GLU A 376 7.44 17.07 22.65
N HIS A 377 8.26 17.86 23.34
CA HIS A 377 7.82 18.62 24.51
C HIS A 377 6.79 19.72 24.17
N LEU A 378 6.92 20.37 23.02
CA LEU A 378 5.93 21.33 22.52
C LEU A 378 4.58 20.67 22.24
N GLU A 379 4.57 19.48 21.63
CA GLU A 379 3.33 18.70 21.43
C GLU A 379 2.70 18.30 22.77
N GLU A 380 3.52 17.90 23.75
CA GLU A 380 3.03 17.56 25.10
C GLU A 380 2.45 18.76 25.85
N MET A 381 3.09 19.93 25.78
CA MET A 381 2.57 21.16 26.39
C MET A 381 1.22 21.55 25.80
N VAL A 382 1.08 21.52 24.47
CA VAL A 382 -0.18 21.82 23.79
C VAL A 382 -1.24 20.74 24.08
N ARG A 383 -0.85 19.47 24.22
CA ARG A 383 -1.76 18.38 24.63
C ARG A 383 -2.34 18.62 26.03
N GLN A 384 -1.52 19.11 26.96
CA GLN A 384 -1.97 19.48 28.31
C GLN A 384 -2.84 20.75 28.29
N GLU A 385 -2.50 21.75 27.48
CA GLU A 385 -3.27 22.98 27.26
C GLU A 385 -4.71 22.65 26.82
N ILE A 386 -4.85 21.90 25.72
CA ILE A 386 -6.16 21.45 25.19
C ILE A 386 -6.90 20.61 26.23
N PHE A 387 -6.21 19.72 26.95
CA PHE A 387 -6.85 18.95 28.02
C PHE A 387 -7.42 19.85 29.13
N TYR A 388 -6.70 20.89 29.57
CA TYR A 388 -7.24 21.83 30.56
C TYR A 388 -8.36 22.71 30.02
N GLU A 389 -8.31 23.12 28.74
CA GLU A 389 -9.41 23.81 28.05
C GLU A 389 -10.68 22.94 28.05
N ARG A 390 -10.54 21.64 27.75
CA ARG A 390 -11.63 20.73 27.39
C ARG A 390 -12.02 19.71 28.46
N ALA A 391 -11.32 19.63 29.60
CA ALA A 391 -11.57 18.64 30.68
C ALA A 391 -13.01 18.64 31.23
N HIS A 392 -13.76 19.72 31.02
CA HIS A 392 -15.18 19.82 31.36
C HIS A 392 -16.09 18.97 30.44
N GLU A 393 -15.70 18.72 29.19
CA GLU A 393 -16.40 17.85 28.23
C GLU A 393 -16.33 16.37 28.66
N ALA A 394 -15.23 15.96 29.30
CA ALA A 394 -15.00 14.59 29.74
C ALA A 394 -15.94 14.12 30.88
N VAL A 395 -16.71 15.03 31.49
CA VAL A 395 -17.53 14.72 32.67
C VAL A 395 -18.75 13.89 32.29
N GLY A 396 -18.75 12.62 32.70
CA GLY A 396 -19.84 11.68 32.45
C GLY A 396 -19.72 10.88 31.14
N MET A 397 -18.60 11.02 30.43
CA MET A 397 -18.23 10.14 29.32
C MET A 397 -18.01 8.69 29.79
N THR A 398 -18.34 7.71 28.94
CA THR A 398 -17.87 6.32 29.10
C THR A 398 -16.37 6.20 28.81
N ASP A 399 -15.73 5.09 29.19
CA ASP A 399 -14.32 4.83 28.85
C ASP A 399 -14.06 4.93 27.33
N THR A 400 -14.98 4.43 26.50
CA THR A 400 -15.00 4.57 25.03
C THR A 400 -14.95 6.03 24.57
N GLN A 401 -15.77 6.87 25.21
CA GLN A 401 -15.87 8.29 24.89
C GLN A 401 -14.64 9.05 25.40
N LEU A 402 -14.10 8.68 26.56
CA LEU A 402 -12.84 9.21 27.10
C LEU A 402 -11.64 8.84 26.22
N ALA A 403 -11.58 7.62 25.68
CA ALA A 403 -10.54 7.19 24.74
C ALA A 403 -10.63 7.96 23.41
N GLY A 404 -11.84 8.09 22.84
CA GLY A 404 -12.08 8.91 21.65
C GLY A 404 -11.74 10.39 21.86
N PHE A 405 -12.10 10.94 23.03
CA PHE A 405 -11.81 12.31 23.45
C PHE A 405 -10.30 12.56 23.62
N ALA A 406 -9.59 11.69 24.35
CA ALA A 406 -8.14 11.78 24.53
C ALA A 406 -7.38 11.67 23.20
N LYS A 407 -7.86 10.81 22.27
CA LYS A 407 -7.32 10.73 20.91
C LYS A 407 -7.61 11.98 20.09
N GLY A 408 -8.79 12.57 20.23
CA GLY A 408 -9.14 13.86 19.63
C GLY A 408 -8.18 14.97 20.09
N ILE A 409 -7.96 15.07 21.41
CA ILE A 409 -6.98 15.99 22.02
C ILE A 409 -5.57 15.75 21.46
N GLN A 410 -5.12 14.50 21.33
CA GLN A 410 -3.79 14.20 20.79
C GLN A 410 -3.63 14.63 19.33
N LEU A 411 -4.64 14.40 18.49
CA LEU A 411 -4.63 14.80 17.08
C LEU A 411 -4.71 16.33 16.92
N GLU A 412 -5.49 17.00 17.76
CA GLU A 412 -5.55 18.46 17.85
C GLU A 412 -4.20 19.04 18.31
N ALA A 413 -3.58 18.44 19.33
CA ALA A 413 -2.29 18.86 19.88
C ALA A 413 -1.15 18.75 18.85
N HIS A 414 -1.09 17.62 18.13
CA HIS A 414 -0.14 17.43 17.04
C HIS A 414 -0.28 18.56 16.01
N THR A 415 -1.51 18.92 15.66
CA THR A 415 -1.83 19.95 14.66
C THR A 415 -1.50 21.36 15.16
N ARG A 416 -1.88 21.72 16.41
CA ARG A 416 -1.58 23.03 17.03
C ARG A 416 -0.07 23.23 17.26
N ALA A 417 0.68 22.19 17.62
CA ALA A 417 2.12 22.29 17.87
C ALA A 417 2.99 22.30 16.60
N LEU A 418 2.46 21.79 15.48
CA LEU A 418 3.22 21.50 14.26
C LEU A 418 4.02 22.68 13.68
N PRO A 419 3.51 23.92 13.57
CA PRO A 419 4.30 25.04 13.04
C PRO A 419 5.54 25.34 13.88
N ALA A 420 5.44 25.22 15.21
CA ALA A 420 6.57 25.38 16.13
C ALA A 420 7.57 24.22 16.02
N LYS A 421 7.08 22.98 15.87
CA LYS A 421 7.93 21.80 15.62
C LYS A 421 8.72 21.92 14.31
N VAL A 422 8.07 22.37 13.24
CA VAL A 422 8.70 22.66 11.95
C VAL A 422 9.77 23.74 12.11
N GLN A 423 9.45 24.88 12.74
CA GLN A 423 10.42 25.95 12.97
C GLN A 423 11.66 25.46 13.74
N VAL A 424 11.46 24.83 14.91
CA VAL A 424 12.54 24.37 15.79
C VAL A 424 13.44 23.34 15.09
N LEU A 425 12.86 22.40 14.32
CA LEU A 425 13.64 21.45 13.53
C LEU A 425 14.37 22.13 12.37
N ARG A 426 13.74 23.06 11.66
CA ARG A 426 14.30 23.79 10.51
C ARG A 426 15.47 24.68 10.92
N ASP A 427 15.36 25.40 12.04
CA ASP A 427 16.44 26.23 12.60
C ASP A 427 17.66 25.38 13.03
N ALA A 428 17.43 24.21 13.64
CA ALA A 428 18.50 23.30 14.01
C ALA A 428 19.17 22.63 12.80
N VAL A 429 18.40 22.24 11.78
CA VAL A 429 18.91 21.69 10.52
C VAL A 429 19.70 22.74 9.74
N ALA A 430 19.23 23.99 9.71
CA ALA A 430 19.94 25.12 9.12
C ALA A 430 21.30 25.34 9.78
N LYS A 431 21.33 25.41 11.11
CA LYS A 431 22.57 25.52 11.90
C LYS A 431 23.54 24.36 11.63
N ALA A 432 23.05 23.11 11.66
CA ALA A 432 23.86 21.92 11.42
C ALA A 432 24.44 21.85 9.99
N THR A 433 23.80 22.51 9.02
CA THR A 433 24.22 22.55 7.60
C THR A 433 24.89 23.87 7.18
N GLY A 434 25.07 24.81 8.10
CA GLY A 434 25.86 26.04 7.89
C GLY A 434 25.08 27.24 7.33
N PHE A 435 23.75 27.21 7.36
CA PHE A 435 22.90 28.38 7.10
C PHE A 435 22.82 29.27 8.35
N ALA A 436 22.41 30.53 8.17
CA ALA A 436 22.29 31.49 9.27
C ALA A 436 21.13 31.16 10.24
N ASP A 437 19.98 30.75 9.67
CA ASP A 437 18.74 30.42 10.35
C ASP A 437 17.86 29.55 9.43
N GLY A 438 16.71 29.08 9.94
CA GLY A 438 15.77 28.26 9.19
C GLY A 438 15.09 28.98 8.03
N ALA A 439 15.04 30.32 8.00
CA ALA A 439 14.51 31.08 6.87
C ALA A 439 15.53 31.15 5.72
N ALA A 440 16.82 31.28 6.02
CA ALA A 440 17.91 31.18 5.05
C ALA A 440 18.02 29.77 4.44
N LEU A 441 17.68 28.72 5.20
CA LEU A 441 17.53 27.37 4.67
C LEU A 441 16.27 27.24 3.79
N ALA A 442 15.11 27.72 4.25
CA ALA A 442 13.85 27.67 3.50
C ALA A 442 13.90 28.44 2.17
N GLY A 443 14.64 29.56 2.13
CA GLY A 443 14.90 30.33 0.92
C GLY A 443 16.01 29.78 0.01
N SER A 444 16.58 28.61 0.31
CA SER A 444 17.67 28.03 -0.47
C SER A 444 17.15 27.28 -1.72
N PRO A 445 17.81 27.36 -2.89
CA PRO A 445 17.33 26.75 -4.14
C PRO A 445 17.05 25.23 -4.13
N GLY A 446 17.56 24.50 -3.14
CA GLY A 446 17.29 23.08 -2.94
C GLY A 446 16.16 22.76 -1.96
N TYR A 447 15.56 23.74 -1.30
CA TYR A 447 14.52 23.52 -0.30
C TYR A 447 13.14 23.40 -0.96
N ASP A 448 12.74 22.15 -1.21
CA ASP A 448 11.46 21.78 -1.82
C ASP A 448 10.75 20.76 -0.90
N PRO A 449 9.87 21.22 0.01
CA PRO A 449 9.10 20.38 0.92
C PRO A 449 7.85 19.75 0.26
N ALA A 450 7.69 19.84 -1.08
CA ALA A 450 6.68 19.06 -1.77
C ALA A 450 7.18 17.62 -2.03
N PRO A 451 6.37 16.58 -1.77
CA PRO A 451 6.73 15.22 -2.13
C PRO A 451 6.57 15.01 -3.65
N GLN A 452 7.53 14.35 -4.26
CA GLN A 452 7.53 14.05 -5.68
C GLN A 452 6.97 12.64 -5.92
N ARG A 453 5.86 12.56 -6.68
CA ARG A 453 5.29 11.28 -7.14
C ARG A 453 6.19 10.66 -8.21
N SER A 454 6.59 9.42 -7.97
CA SER A 454 7.43 8.58 -8.81
C SER A 454 6.65 7.31 -9.12
N ALA A 455 5.68 7.41 -10.04
CA ALA A 455 4.67 6.38 -10.31
C ALA A 455 3.94 5.91 -9.03
N GLY A 456 4.28 4.71 -8.53
CA GLY A 456 3.74 4.08 -7.32
C GLY A 456 4.39 4.51 -5.99
N TRP A 457 5.34 5.44 -6.03
CA TRP A 457 6.13 5.86 -4.87
C TRP A 457 5.98 7.37 -4.63
N LEU A 458 6.09 7.81 -3.38
CA LEU A 458 6.23 9.23 -3.02
C LEU A 458 7.62 9.44 -2.43
N THR A 459 8.32 10.46 -2.93
CA THR A 459 9.75 10.65 -2.68
C THR A 459 10.05 12.09 -2.25
N TRP A 460 10.77 12.27 -1.15
CA TRP A 460 11.19 13.58 -0.66
C TRP A 460 12.48 14.04 -1.36
N SER A 461 12.61 15.34 -1.64
CA SER A 461 13.80 15.92 -2.26
C SER A 461 14.96 16.08 -1.25
N ARG A 462 16.16 16.41 -1.74
CA ARG A 462 17.36 16.66 -0.92
C ARG A 462 17.90 18.05 -1.11
N PHE A 463 17.85 18.89 -0.06
CA PHE A 463 18.35 20.26 -0.16
C PHE A 463 19.88 20.33 -0.29
N ASP A 464 20.65 19.39 0.27
CA ASP A 464 22.11 19.36 0.08
C ASP A 464 22.49 19.10 -1.38
N VAL A 465 21.67 18.32 -2.10
CA VAL A 465 21.82 18.04 -3.52
C VAL A 465 21.31 19.18 -4.38
N GLY A 466 20.13 19.73 -4.11
CA GLY A 466 19.58 20.87 -4.85
C GLY A 466 20.50 22.10 -4.78
N ASN A 467 20.94 22.47 -3.57
CA ASN A 467 21.88 23.58 -3.36
C ASN A 467 23.29 23.30 -3.91
N SER A 468 23.64 22.03 -4.17
CA SER A 468 24.94 21.62 -4.73
C SER A 468 24.85 21.08 -6.16
N LEU A 469 23.75 21.25 -6.88
CA LEU A 469 23.47 20.48 -8.11
C LEU A 469 24.60 20.57 -9.16
N PRO A 470 25.15 21.74 -9.53
CA PRO A 470 26.25 21.83 -10.48
C PRO A 470 27.53 21.10 -10.02
N LYS A 471 27.78 21.10 -8.70
CA LYS A 471 28.91 20.41 -8.07
C LYS A 471 28.71 18.89 -8.09
N LEU A 472 27.48 18.40 -7.91
CA LEU A 472 27.17 16.97 -8.01
C LEU A 472 27.23 16.49 -9.46
N SER A 473 26.60 17.19 -10.40
CA SER A 473 26.73 16.93 -11.85
C SER A 473 28.20 16.87 -12.27
N GLY A 474 29.02 17.83 -11.82
CA GLY A 474 30.48 17.83 -12.02
C GLY A 474 31.21 16.62 -11.42
N ALA A 475 30.75 16.08 -10.28
CA ALA A 475 31.32 14.90 -9.64
C ALA A 475 30.92 13.58 -10.30
N VAL A 476 29.78 13.53 -11.02
CA VAL A 476 29.27 12.33 -11.70
C VAL A 476 29.53 12.31 -13.21
N VAL A 477 30.27 13.27 -13.77
CA VAL A 477 30.62 13.32 -15.20
C VAL A 477 31.22 11.99 -15.68
N GLY A 478 30.65 11.43 -16.74
CA GLY A 478 31.08 10.14 -17.31
C GLY A 478 30.76 8.93 -16.41
N ARG A 479 29.87 9.09 -15.43
CA ARG A 479 29.26 8.00 -14.66
C ARG A 479 27.78 7.84 -15.01
N SER A 480 27.29 6.62 -14.89
CA SER A 480 25.87 6.31 -14.99
C SER A 480 25.47 5.42 -13.81
N LEU A 481 24.24 5.56 -13.31
CA LEU A 481 23.60 4.51 -12.50
C LEU A 481 22.95 3.49 -13.45
N VAL A 482 23.13 2.21 -13.16
CA VAL A 482 22.72 1.13 -14.08
C VAL A 482 22.04 -0.01 -13.33
N HIS A 483 20.87 -0.42 -13.81
CA HIS A 483 20.27 -1.73 -13.51
C HIS A 483 20.48 -2.64 -14.72
N LYS A 484 21.14 -3.79 -14.54
CA LYS A 484 21.29 -4.83 -15.58
C LYS A 484 20.25 -5.92 -15.36
N THR A 485 19.68 -6.45 -16.44
CA THR A 485 18.58 -7.43 -16.38
C THR A 485 18.63 -8.38 -17.59
N SER A 486 17.66 -9.30 -17.69
CA SER A 486 17.45 -10.13 -18.88
C SER A 486 16.55 -9.42 -19.89
N ALA A 487 16.49 -9.90 -21.14
CA ALA A 487 15.58 -9.33 -22.14
C ALA A 487 14.10 -9.40 -21.70
N ALA A 488 13.69 -10.52 -21.09
CA ALA A 488 12.36 -10.70 -20.53
C ALA A 488 12.10 -9.81 -19.30
N GLY A 489 13.09 -9.69 -18.40
CA GLY A 489 13.01 -8.82 -17.23
C GLY A 489 12.87 -7.34 -17.62
N LEU A 490 13.61 -6.89 -18.63
CA LEU A 490 13.48 -5.54 -19.18
C LEU A 490 12.07 -5.29 -19.74
N LYS A 491 11.51 -6.25 -20.47
CA LYS A 491 10.13 -6.15 -20.97
C LYS A 491 9.14 -6.03 -19.81
N ALA A 492 9.19 -6.95 -18.84
CA ALA A 492 8.25 -6.98 -17.72
C ALA A 492 8.25 -5.69 -16.87
N MET A 493 9.42 -5.12 -16.58
CA MET A 493 9.52 -3.83 -15.85
C MET A 493 8.97 -2.64 -16.64
N LEU A 494 9.02 -2.69 -17.98
CA LEU A 494 8.43 -1.65 -18.83
C LEU A 494 6.93 -1.87 -19.06
N THR A 495 6.45 -3.13 -19.05
CA THR A 495 5.01 -3.45 -19.01
C THR A 495 4.35 -2.84 -17.77
N THR A 496 4.96 -2.99 -16.58
CA THR A 496 4.43 -2.38 -15.34
C THR A 496 4.80 -0.90 -15.20
N GLY A 497 5.90 -0.46 -15.83
CA GLY A 497 6.39 0.93 -15.80
C GLY A 497 7.28 1.28 -14.61
N VAL A 498 7.60 0.31 -13.75
CA VAL A 498 8.41 0.51 -12.54
C VAL A 498 9.51 -0.53 -12.38
N LEU A 499 10.66 -0.10 -11.89
CA LEU A 499 11.65 -0.98 -11.27
C LEU A 499 11.28 -1.08 -9.79
N ALA A 500 10.88 -2.27 -9.34
CA ALA A 500 10.32 -2.50 -8.00
C ALA A 500 11.16 -3.48 -7.15
N SER A 501 11.18 -3.26 -5.83
CA SER A 501 11.91 -4.06 -4.85
C SER A 501 11.36 -5.48 -4.74
N THR A 502 12.08 -6.40 -4.10
CA THR A 502 11.61 -7.81 -3.96
C THR A 502 10.32 -7.89 -3.13
N GLU A 503 10.17 -7.03 -2.13
CA GLU A 503 8.91 -6.88 -1.39
C GLU A 503 7.78 -6.34 -2.28
N ARG A 504 8.00 -5.26 -3.05
CA ARG A 504 6.96 -4.69 -3.93
C ARG A 504 6.64 -5.58 -5.13
N ARG A 505 7.61 -6.30 -5.70
CA ARG A 505 7.37 -7.35 -6.72
C ARG A 505 6.44 -8.44 -6.20
N THR A 506 6.54 -8.79 -4.92
CA THR A 506 5.63 -9.74 -4.27
C THR A 506 4.20 -9.17 -4.20
N THR A 507 4.02 -7.91 -3.77
CA THR A 507 2.69 -7.27 -3.76
C THR A 507 2.14 -7.00 -5.16
N MET A 508 2.99 -6.89 -6.18
CA MET A 508 2.61 -6.76 -7.59
C MET A 508 2.21 -8.10 -8.25
N GLY A 509 2.38 -9.25 -7.58
CA GLY A 509 2.08 -10.56 -8.15
C GLY A 509 3.18 -11.16 -9.05
N THR A 510 4.40 -10.63 -8.98
CA THR A 510 5.56 -11.22 -9.66
C THR A 510 5.99 -12.51 -8.95
N HIS A 511 6.25 -13.57 -9.70
CA HIS A 511 6.71 -14.85 -9.14
C HIS A 511 8.13 -14.75 -8.55
N GLN A 512 8.42 -15.60 -7.56
CA GLN A 512 9.74 -15.69 -6.92
C GLN A 512 10.80 -16.27 -7.87
N GLY A 513 12.07 -15.92 -7.63
CA GLY A 513 13.20 -16.41 -8.44
C GLY A 513 13.48 -15.59 -9.70
N VAL A 514 12.77 -14.48 -9.92
CA VAL A 514 13.04 -13.53 -11.01
C VAL A 514 14.22 -12.62 -10.67
N GLY A 515 14.32 -12.19 -9.41
CA GLY A 515 15.43 -11.39 -8.90
C GLY A 515 16.69 -12.21 -8.61
N MET A 516 17.83 -11.53 -8.64
CA MET A 516 19.09 -12.08 -8.12
C MET A 516 19.04 -12.03 -6.58
N SER A 517 19.54 -13.06 -5.91
CA SER A 517 19.78 -13.08 -4.44
C SER A 517 18.55 -12.89 -3.51
N GLU A 518 17.31 -12.98 -4.00
CA GLU A 518 16.08 -12.60 -3.25
C GLU A 518 15.98 -13.13 -1.80
N GLY A 519 16.45 -14.35 -1.53
CA GLY A 519 16.47 -14.93 -0.17
C GLY A 519 17.51 -14.31 0.78
N ALA A 520 18.66 -13.88 0.26
CA ALA A 520 19.65 -13.15 1.05
C ALA A 520 19.19 -11.71 1.31
N ASP A 521 18.61 -11.06 0.29
CA ASP A 521 18.07 -9.70 0.38
C ASP A 521 16.97 -9.57 1.45
N LYS A 522 16.16 -10.61 1.64
CA LYS A 522 15.15 -10.67 2.72
C LYS A 522 15.76 -10.66 4.12
N LEU A 523 16.87 -11.39 4.31
CA LEU A 523 17.56 -11.50 5.60
C LEU A 523 18.47 -10.28 5.88
N SER A 524 19.04 -9.66 4.85
CA SER A 524 19.82 -8.42 4.96
C SER A 524 18.94 -7.17 5.15
N GLY A 525 17.67 -7.25 4.73
CA GLY A 525 16.72 -6.15 4.62
C GLY A 525 16.70 -5.45 3.24
N GLY A 526 17.65 -5.76 2.36
CA GLY A 526 17.77 -5.19 1.02
C GLY A 526 16.57 -5.48 0.10
N ALA A 527 15.75 -6.49 0.41
CA ALA A 527 14.54 -6.83 -0.35
C ALA A 527 13.50 -5.70 -0.40
N SER A 528 13.56 -4.74 0.53
CA SER A 528 12.76 -3.50 0.54
C SER A 528 13.37 -2.37 -0.33
N SER A 529 14.35 -2.66 -1.18
CA SER A 529 15.01 -1.68 -2.04
C SER A 529 15.23 -2.18 -3.48
N VAL A 530 15.49 -1.26 -4.40
CA VAL A 530 15.94 -1.56 -5.77
C VAL A 530 17.40 -1.19 -5.96
N PHE A 531 18.12 -2.08 -6.64
CA PHE A 531 19.57 -2.04 -6.75
C PHE A 531 20.02 -1.47 -8.10
N LEU A 532 20.71 -0.34 -8.05
CA LEU A 532 21.50 0.23 -9.15
C LEU A 532 22.99 0.08 -8.86
N ARG A 533 23.83 0.13 -9.89
CA ARG A 533 25.29 0.16 -9.76
C ARG A 533 25.87 1.40 -10.42
N VAL A 534 26.80 2.09 -9.75
CA VAL A 534 27.60 3.15 -10.35
C VAL A 534 28.58 2.51 -11.34
N ARG A 535 28.59 3.00 -12.58
CA ARG A 535 29.49 2.57 -13.65
C ARG A 535 30.13 3.77 -14.35
N LYS A 536 31.21 3.56 -15.11
CA LYS A 536 31.65 4.54 -16.11
C LYS A 536 30.74 4.41 -17.33
N THR A 537 30.22 5.51 -17.87
CA THR A 537 29.31 5.51 -19.02
C THR A 537 29.93 4.83 -20.25
N SER A 538 31.24 4.97 -20.43
CA SER A 538 32.03 4.33 -21.50
C SER A 538 32.39 2.85 -21.24
N SER A 539 31.98 2.26 -20.12
CA SER A 539 32.17 0.84 -19.79
C SER A 539 30.89 0.00 -19.94
N LEU A 540 29.86 0.56 -20.59
CA LEU A 540 28.57 -0.08 -20.81
C LEU A 540 28.54 -0.75 -22.19
N GLY A 541 28.29 -2.05 -22.21
CA GLY A 541 28.01 -2.82 -23.43
C GLY A 541 26.51 -2.94 -23.71
N SER A 542 26.15 -3.63 -24.80
CA SER A 542 24.79 -3.87 -25.29
C SER A 542 24.03 -4.97 -24.53
N GLU A 543 24.18 -5.02 -23.21
CA GLU A 543 23.41 -5.94 -22.35
C GLU A 543 22.09 -5.26 -21.92
N PRO A 544 20.95 -5.99 -21.85
CA PRO A 544 19.67 -5.40 -21.45
C PRO A 544 19.75 -4.63 -20.13
N SER A 545 19.56 -3.31 -20.19
CA SER A 545 19.87 -2.41 -19.08
C SER A 545 18.99 -1.16 -19.02
N LEU A 546 18.64 -0.73 -17.81
CA LEU A 546 18.11 0.59 -17.52
C LEU A 546 19.28 1.49 -17.08
N VAL A 547 19.49 2.63 -17.73
CA VAL A 547 20.68 3.47 -17.56
C VAL A 547 20.31 4.93 -17.31
N TRP A 548 20.75 5.49 -16.19
CA TRP A 548 20.65 6.91 -15.86
C TRP A 548 22.04 7.56 -16.03
N ASP A 549 22.24 8.26 -17.15
CA ASP A 549 23.45 9.02 -17.47
C ASP A 549 23.49 10.40 -16.78
N GLN A 550 22.47 10.71 -15.99
CA GLN A 550 22.42 11.81 -15.02
C GLN A 550 22.12 11.21 -13.63
N PRO A 551 23.11 10.61 -12.94
CA PRO A 551 22.95 10.04 -11.60
C PRO A 551 22.35 11.01 -10.58
N GLU A 552 22.64 12.30 -10.70
CA GLU A 552 22.14 13.37 -9.84
C GLU A 552 20.60 13.42 -9.77
N ARG A 553 19.89 12.98 -10.82
CA ARG A 553 18.43 12.97 -10.88
C ARG A 553 17.82 12.02 -9.85
N LEU A 554 18.41 10.84 -9.67
CA LEU A 554 17.97 9.89 -8.65
C LEU A 554 18.61 10.20 -7.30
N LEU A 555 19.88 10.62 -7.28
CA LEU A 555 20.58 11.03 -6.06
C LEU A 555 20.01 12.29 -5.39
N ALA A 556 19.01 12.95 -6.00
CA ALA A 556 18.20 14.00 -5.39
C ALA A 556 17.07 13.50 -4.47
N ARG A 557 16.74 12.20 -4.47
CA ARG A 557 15.77 11.60 -3.53
C ARG A 557 16.36 11.45 -2.13
N ALA A 558 15.57 11.56 -1.07
CA ALA A 558 16.04 11.36 0.31
C ALA A 558 16.19 9.88 0.72
N ASP A 559 15.62 8.94 -0.05
CA ASP A 559 15.31 7.57 0.36
C ASP A 559 16.30 6.50 -0.11
N TYR A 560 17.56 6.88 -0.37
CA TYR A 560 18.62 5.96 -0.79
C TYR A 560 19.78 5.82 0.21
N TYR A 561 20.54 4.76 0.01
CA TYR A 561 21.85 4.51 0.59
C TYR A 561 22.69 3.71 -0.41
N GLY A 562 24.01 3.65 -0.26
CA GLY A 562 24.87 2.88 -1.16
C GLY A 562 26.15 2.40 -0.51
N ALA A 563 26.75 1.36 -1.08
CA ALA A 563 28.02 0.78 -0.61
C ALA A 563 28.98 0.56 -1.79
N ASN A 564 30.26 0.85 -1.60
CA ASN A 564 31.30 0.57 -2.61
C ASN A 564 31.76 -0.91 -2.59
N ALA A 565 30.87 -1.83 -2.25
CA ALA A 565 31.11 -3.25 -2.07
C ALA A 565 29.79 -4.02 -2.19
N ASP A 566 29.89 -5.33 -2.42
CA ASP A 566 28.74 -6.23 -2.35
C ASP A 566 28.24 -6.31 -0.90
N THR A 567 26.99 -5.92 -0.66
CA THR A 567 26.38 -5.87 0.68
C THR A 567 24.98 -6.48 0.72
N TYR A 568 24.40 -6.89 -0.40
CA TYR A 568 23.01 -7.39 -0.47
C TYR A 568 22.00 -6.37 0.10
N GLY A 569 22.31 -5.07 0.03
CA GLY A 569 21.48 -4.02 0.64
C GLY A 569 21.38 -4.13 2.17
N ALA A 570 22.49 -4.46 2.84
CA ALA A 570 22.51 -4.65 4.29
C ALA A 570 22.03 -3.44 5.08
N VAL A 571 20.89 -3.60 5.76
CA VAL A 571 20.37 -2.72 6.81
C VAL A 571 20.12 -3.45 8.13
N ASN A 572 20.13 -4.79 8.13
CA ASN A 572 20.03 -5.62 9.32
C ASN A 572 21.35 -5.63 10.13
N PRO A 573 21.40 -5.07 11.36
CA PRO A 573 22.62 -5.05 12.18
C PRO A 573 22.99 -6.40 12.79
N ALA A 574 22.05 -7.36 12.84
CA ALA A 574 22.27 -8.73 13.30
C ALA A 574 22.53 -9.72 12.15
N GLY A 575 22.50 -9.26 10.91
CA GLY A 575 22.73 -10.08 9.72
C GLY A 575 24.22 -10.32 9.43
N ASN A 576 24.51 -11.35 8.62
CA ASN A 576 25.87 -11.70 8.20
C ASN A 576 26.52 -10.69 7.22
N HIS A 577 25.90 -9.54 6.96
CA HIS A 577 26.30 -8.56 5.96
C HIS A 577 26.61 -7.18 6.59
N SER A 578 27.65 -6.51 6.10
CA SER A 578 28.30 -5.39 6.79
C SER A 578 27.58 -4.05 6.55
N VAL A 579 26.62 -3.71 7.42
CA VAL A 579 25.90 -2.42 7.43
C VAL A 579 26.83 -1.19 7.50
N SER A 580 27.99 -1.32 8.16
CA SER A 580 28.97 -0.23 8.35
C SER A 580 29.67 0.28 7.08
N LYS A 581 29.43 -0.35 5.92
CA LYS A 581 29.93 0.10 4.60
C LYS A 581 28.96 1.02 3.87
N ALA A 582 27.75 1.21 4.39
CA ALA A 582 26.73 2.05 3.78
C ALA A 582 27.06 3.56 3.92
N THR A 583 26.65 4.34 2.93
CA THR A 583 26.67 5.81 2.99
C THR A 583 25.48 6.40 2.24
N ARG A 584 25.00 7.57 2.70
CA ARG A 584 23.96 8.37 2.03
C ARG A 584 24.52 9.66 1.42
N ASP A 585 25.84 9.79 1.38
CA ASP A 585 26.55 10.95 0.81
C ASP A 585 26.71 10.78 -0.72
N PRO A 586 26.06 11.62 -1.54
CA PRO A 586 26.12 11.51 -3.00
C PRO A 586 27.53 11.76 -3.56
N PHE A 587 28.36 12.56 -2.90
CA PHE A 587 29.74 12.82 -3.29
C PHE A 587 30.70 11.68 -2.92
N LYS A 588 30.31 10.78 -2.01
CA LYS A 588 30.97 9.47 -1.81
C LYS A 588 30.49 8.45 -2.85
N ILE A 589 29.18 8.39 -3.14
CA ILE A 589 28.61 7.48 -4.15
C ILE A 589 29.16 7.77 -5.56
N ALA A 590 29.30 9.04 -5.95
CA ALA A 590 29.93 9.46 -7.20
C ALA A 590 31.36 8.88 -7.40
N LYS A 591 32.07 8.61 -6.30
CA LYS A 591 33.43 8.07 -6.27
C LYS A 591 33.49 6.54 -6.25
N PHE A 592 32.36 5.84 -6.29
CA PHE A 592 32.34 4.38 -6.30
C PHE A 592 33.09 3.80 -7.52
N THR A 593 33.76 2.67 -7.29
CA THR A 593 34.75 2.05 -8.19
C THR A 593 34.71 0.53 -8.17
N SER A 594 34.16 -0.09 -7.13
CA SER A 594 34.06 -1.55 -7.03
C SER A 594 33.16 -2.13 -8.13
N ALA A 595 33.53 -3.29 -8.66
CA ALA A 595 32.70 -4.01 -9.62
C ALA A 595 31.32 -4.38 -9.01
N SER A 596 31.29 -4.70 -7.71
CA SER A 596 30.05 -4.99 -6.96
C SER A 596 29.56 -3.80 -6.12
N ASN A 597 29.85 -2.54 -6.48
CA ASN A 597 29.20 -1.42 -5.79
C ASN A 597 27.67 -1.43 -6.01
N GLU A 598 26.94 -0.93 -5.02
CA GLU A 598 25.48 -0.93 -4.96
C GLU A 598 24.95 0.44 -4.51
N VAL A 599 23.82 0.86 -5.08
CA VAL A 599 23.02 2.00 -4.63
C VAL A 599 21.57 1.54 -4.56
N MET A 600 21.00 1.61 -3.37
CA MET A 600 19.72 1.03 -2.98
C MET A 600 18.72 2.17 -2.76
N PHE A 601 17.64 2.18 -3.53
CA PHE A 601 16.51 3.12 -3.37
C PHE A 601 15.33 2.38 -2.74
N ALA A 602 14.64 3.01 -1.78
CA ALA A 602 13.47 2.41 -1.13
C ALA A 602 12.34 2.11 -2.13
N ASP A 603 11.72 0.93 -1.97
CA ASP A 603 10.57 0.36 -2.70
C ASP A 603 10.62 0.32 -4.24
N GLY A 604 10.94 1.41 -4.95
CA GLY A 604 11.11 1.40 -6.40
C GLY A 604 11.47 2.73 -7.06
N ILE A 605 11.55 2.70 -8.39
CA ILE A 605 11.84 3.82 -9.29
C ILE A 605 10.87 3.78 -10.47
N ASP A 606 10.24 4.92 -10.78
CA ASP A 606 9.51 5.19 -12.03
C ASP A 606 10.42 5.08 -13.27
N LEU A 607 9.99 4.31 -14.28
CA LEU A 607 10.73 4.12 -15.52
C LEU A 607 10.15 4.91 -16.72
N LEU A 608 9.00 5.55 -16.57
CA LEU A 608 8.25 6.14 -17.68
C LEU A 608 8.14 7.67 -17.57
N GLY A 609 8.02 8.21 -16.36
CA GLY A 609 7.88 9.63 -16.07
C GLY A 609 9.22 10.39 -15.94
N PRO A 610 9.24 11.51 -15.19
CA PRO A 610 10.40 12.40 -15.10
C PRO A 610 11.66 11.75 -14.51
N GLN A 611 11.51 10.82 -13.56
CA GLN A 611 12.63 10.12 -12.93
C GLN A 611 13.18 8.96 -13.79
N GLY A 612 12.53 8.61 -14.90
CA GLY A 612 12.89 7.49 -15.77
C GLY A 612 14.31 7.52 -16.35
N PRO A 613 14.79 6.39 -16.92
CA PRO A 613 16.16 6.25 -17.40
C PRO A 613 16.51 7.23 -18.53
N SER A 614 17.80 7.52 -18.66
CA SER A 614 18.36 8.26 -19.80
C SER A 614 18.46 7.42 -21.06
N ARG A 615 18.68 6.11 -20.91
CA ARG A 615 18.69 5.10 -21.96
C ARG A 615 18.11 3.78 -21.44
N ILE A 616 17.38 3.08 -22.31
CA ILE A 616 16.92 1.70 -22.16
C ILE A 616 17.69 0.93 -23.24
N LEU A 617 18.66 0.11 -22.84
CA LEU A 617 19.46 -0.70 -23.75
C LEU A 617 18.77 -2.04 -23.95
N CYS A 618 18.49 -2.41 -25.19
CA CYS A 618 17.89 -3.68 -25.58
C CYS A 618 18.95 -4.62 -26.18
N GLY A 619 18.84 -5.92 -25.95
CA GLY A 619 19.79 -6.91 -26.47
C GLY A 619 19.69 -7.17 -27.98
N SER A 620 18.67 -6.62 -28.65
CA SER A 620 18.51 -6.71 -30.12
C SER A 620 17.59 -5.63 -30.68
N THR A 621 17.70 -5.38 -31.99
CA THR A 621 16.78 -4.54 -32.77
C THR A 621 15.32 -4.97 -32.61
N ALA A 622 15.04 -6.28 -32.63
CA ALA A 622 13.69 -6.80 -32.48
C ALA A 622 13.10 -6.47 -31.09
N GLN A 623 13.88 -6.64 -30.02
CA GLN A 623 13.45 -6.28 -28.66
C GLN A 623 13.26 -4.76 -28.50
N ARG A 624 14.12 -3.95 -29.13
CA ARG A 624 13.97 -2.48 -29.18
C ARG A 624 12.62 -2.08 -29.80
N ASP A 625 12.26 -2.70 -30.92
CA ASP A 625 11.05 -2.34 -31.66
C ASP A 625 9.78 -2.88 -31.00
N GLU A 626 9.84 -4.08 -30.40
CA GLU A 626 8.80 -4.61 -29.50
C GLU A 626 8.52 -3.66 -28.32
N ILE A 627 9.57 -3.22 -27.61
CA ILE A 627 9.44 -2.32 -26.46
C ILE A 627 8.88 -0.95 -26.90
N ARG A 628 9.32 -0.41 -28.05
CA ARG A 628 8.76 0.83 -28.60
C ARG A 628 7.27 0.69 -28.94
N MET A 629 6.86 -0.40 -29.58
CA MET A 629 5.44 -0.68 -29.86
C MET A 629 4.61 -0.78 -28.58
N MET A 630 5.10 -1.49 -27.56
CA MET A 630 4.43 -1.59 -26.26
C MET A 630 4.27 -0.22 -25.58
N LEU A 631 5.34 0.58 -25.54
CA LEU A 631 5.29 1.92 -24.93
C LEU A 631 4.31 2.84 -25.68
N LEU A 632 4.29 2.82 -27.01
CA LEU A 632 3.32 3.58 -27.81
C LEU A 632 1.87 3.11 -27.59
N ALA A 633 1.63 1.80 -27.46
CA ALA A 633 0.31 1.26 -27.13
C ALA A 633 -0.17 1.70 -25.73
N LYS A 634 0.75 1.95 -24.79
CA LYS A 634 0.48 2.56 -23.47
C LYS A 634 0.48 4.10 -23.50
N GLY A 635 0.54 4.74 -24.66
CA GLY A 635 0.58 6.21 -24.81
C GLY A 635 1.90 6.88 -24.42
N VAL A 636 2.94 6.12 -24.07
CA VAL A 636 4.24 6.64 -23.62
C VAL A 636 5.07 7.08 -24.82
N THR A 637 5.00 8.37 -25.14
CA THR A 637 5.75 9.00 -26.25
C THR A 637 7.09 9.60 -25.81
N THR A 638 7.27 9.92 -24.52
CA THR A 638 8.53 10.40 -23.96
C THR A 638 8.84 9.75 -22.62
N ILE A 639 10.12 9.64 -22.28
CA ILE A 639 10.62 9.24 -20.95
C ILE A 639 11.63 10.31 -20.51
N ALA A 640 11.50 10.83 -19.28
CA ALA A 640 12.33 11.91 -18.76
C ALA A 640 12.54 13.10 -19.74
N GLY A 641 11.45 13.53 -20.41
CA GLY A 641 11.46 14.65 -21.36
C GLY A 641 12.12 14.36 -22.72
N LYS A 642 12.48 13.11 -23.03
CA LYS A 642 13.07 12.69 -24.30
C LYS A 642 12.13 11.73 -25.06
N PRO A 643 11.94 11.88 -26.39
CA PRO A 643 11.20 10.91 -27.20
C PRO A 643 11.75 9.50 -27.05
N ILE A 644 10.86 8.49 -27.01
CA ILE A 644 11.25 7.09 -26.75
C ILE A 644 12.25 6.55 -27.78
N GLU A 645 12.30 7.09 -29.00
CA GLU A 645 13.24 6.68 -30.05
C GLU A 645 14.69 7.08 -29.73
N LYS A 646 14.87 8.04 -28.82
CA LYS A 646 16.18 8.48 -28.30
C LYS A 646 16.54 7.84 -26.95
N VAL A 647 15.59 7.17 -26.30
CA VAL A 647 15.78 6.49 -25.01
C VAL A 647 15.94 4.98 -25.21
N VAL A 648 15.05 4.33 -25.95
CA VAL A 648 15.08 2.88 -26.21
C VAL A 648 16.02 2.59 -27.40
N THR A 649 17.20 2.06 -27.13
CA THR A 649 18.25 1.76 -28.14
C THR A 649 18.69 0.29 -28.08
N VAL A 650 19.61 -0.09 -28.98
CA VAL A 650 20.50 -1.25 -28.81
C VAL A 650 21.83 -0.74 -28.24
#